data_AF-A0A091QET5-F1
#
_entry.id   AF-A0A091QET5-F1
#
_cell.length_a   1.000
_cell.length_b   1.000
_cell.length_c   1.000
_cell.angle_alpha   90.00
_cell.angle_beta   90.00
_cell.angle_gamma   90.00
#
_symmetry.space_group_name_H-M   'P 1'
#
loop_
_entity.id
_entity.type
_entity.pdbx_description
1 polymer ?
#
loop_
_entity_poly.entity_id
_entity_poly.type
_entity_poly.pdbx_seq_one_letter_code
_entity_poly.pdbx_strand_id
1 'polypeptide(L)'
;QPHSNGGDLDEPSKMSDNEGLEVPRMTDFGTLKQGESKRMIVWMENKGSVPQSLISCRLAGWVKDKQFSFQMPQKCENSSEAYLSSFPTIQGNLSKAALSPYNDSGGTAHEWLSNTFTVKNGVIPVKDKNLHEGENDQEENVEQPVKHVSVTGEIVIPPGGKTFIVIICTAVNPGYSKELLLLGFSDFTVEHYIEATVTSEEELLIAPVEPFSPRKLKIIQEPQPSKTTVVGPKYRSNRRRLPSFIPSYTVPEKLRKCVEENLDILTFQPLLAEHLNLDNYKANFSTLLWLEEIHAEMEIKDFSMSGVTLKRNGNLLVLEVPGVEEGRPRLVTGDKVILKSQVYSEHVIEYIGYITEICNEDVTLKFNPDFEQVYNSEPMDVEFLHSRLTTRRCHFAVEQAVYLGEKVLFPEKLVLRPPQTIKTQNTAECFVDNGGIQQCFQQEIGILCNGIVLVNEKKYHLETLKVLVKIVVCHVKVMNAFNFTCFSETVTLKGRAGEFFNPMLNEEQKLAVRRILSGECRPTPYVLFGPPGTGKTLTVIEAILQIHYTLPDSRILVCAPSNAATDLICLRLHQSNLLKPGAMVRVNASYRSIEQIDDLVKPYCKDGDDVQKALWFRIVITTCSSAGMFYQAEIRLGHFTHVILDEAGQASEPESLIPIGLISEANGQIVLVGDPKQLGPVIKSKIALAFGLNVSLLERLTSREMYLRDEDAFSACGAYNPLLITKLVKNYRSHSALLALPSKLFYHKELQVCADASVATSLLHWGKLPRKGFPLIFHGIRGSEAREGRSPSWFNAAEAVQVMRYCCQLARSETTAVAVADIGVIAPYHKQVEKIRFLLRSIDLADIKVGTVEEFQGQEYTVIILSTVRSQEGLFGDDRYCLGFLTNPKRFNVAITRAKALLIVVGNPHVLVKDPCFCALLEYSLMNRVYVGCDLPSELERLQ
;
A
#
# COMPACT_ATOMS: atom_id res chain seq x y z
N GLN A 1 -36.08 29.07 -5.96
CA GLN A 1 -36.82 30.20 -6.58
C GLN A 1 -36.56 31.45 -5.74
N PRO A 2 -36.57 32.69 -6.30
CA PRO A 2 -36.70 33.05 -7.73
C PRO A 2 -35.72 34.12 -8.30
N HIS A 3 -35.57 34.08 -9.64
CA HIS A 3 -35.30 35.11 -10.68
C HIS A 3 -34.07 36.06 -10.57
N SER A 4 -33.25 36.30 -11.61
CA SER A 4 -33.60 36.80 -12.95
C SER A 4 -32.59 36.47 -14.08
N ASN A 5 -33.08 36.49 -15.33
CA ASN A 5 -32.35 36.37 -16.60
C ASN A 5 -31.43 37.57 -16.89
N GLY A 6 -30.32 37.34 -17.61
CA GLY A 6 -29.64 38.37 -18.40
C GLY A 6 -28.28 37.95 -18.99
N GLY A 7 -28.24 37.70 -20.30
CA GLY A 7 -27.13 38.10 -21.21
C GLY A 7 -25.91 37.19 -21.35
N ASP A 8 -25.81 36.52 -22.51
CA ASP A 8 -24.54 36.12 -23.13
C ASP A 8 -23.65 37.34 -23.40
N LEU A 9 -22.37 37.25 -23.05
CA LEU A 9 -21.19 37.78 -23.77
C LEU A 9 -19.94 37.40 -22.97
N ASP A 10 -19.23 36.37 -23.43
CA ASP A 10 -17.84 36.10 -23.04
C ASP A 10 -16.97 37.30 -23.43
N GLU A 11 -16.58 38.12 -22.46
CA GLU A 11 -15.45 39.03 -22.60
C GLU A 11 -14.14 38.26 -22.37
N PRO A 12 -13.18 38.22 -23.32
CA PRO A 12 -11.83 37.82 -23.01
C PRO A 12 -11.15 38.95 -22.20
N SER A 13 -10.73 38.60 -20.99
CA SER A 13 -10.01 39.45 -20.04
C SER A 13 -8.88 40.26 -20.68
N LYS A 14 -8.97 41.60 -20.61
CA LYS A 14 -7.95 42.56 -21.07
C LYS A 14 -6.82 42.80 -20.05
N MET A 15 -5.60 42.81 -20.60
CA MET A 15 -4.44 43.69 -20.40
C MET A 15 -3.74 43.81 -19.02
N SER A 16 -2.42 43.58 -19.04
CA SER A 16 -1.47 44.30 -18.19
C SER A 16 -0.65 45.24 -19.07
N ASP A 17 -0.74 46.53 -18.81
CA ASP A 17 -0.01 47.61 -19.50
C ASP A 17 1.48 47.57 -19.12
N ASN A 18 2.33 47.16 -20.07
CA ASN A 18 3.71 47.64 -20.14
C ASN A 18 3.86 48.37 -21.48
N GLU A 19 3.99 49.70 -21.41
CA GLU A 19 4.35 50.61 -22.53
C GLU A 19 3.47 50.53 -23.81
N GLY A 20 2.20 50.12 -23.68
CA GLY A 20 1.25 50.11 -24.79
C GLY A 20 1.37 48.93 -25.74
N LEU A 21 2.14 47.87 -25.43
CA LEU A 21 2.19 46.64 -26.20
C LEU A 21 1.09 45.66 -25.74
N GLU A 22 0.18 45.27 -26.64
CA GLU A 22 -0.83 44.23 -26.39
C GLU A 22 -0.36 42.87 -26.89
N VAL A 23 -0.25 41.92 -25.95
CA VAL A 23 -0.07 40.49 -26.21
C VAL A 23 -1.17 39.76 -25.44
N PRO A 24 -1.85 38.75 -26.02
CA PRO A 24 -2.75 37.88 -25.27
C PRO A 24 -2.00 37.33 -24.05
N ARG A 25 -2.63 37.15 -22.88
CA ARG A 25 -1.93 36.65 -21.67
C ARG A 25 -1.75 35.14 -21.64
N MET A 26 -2.62 34.42 -22.34
CA MET A 26 -2.69 32.97 -22.33
C MET A 26 -3.16 32.49 -23.69
N THR A 27 -2.59 31.39 -24.16
CA THR A 27 -3.02 30.75 -25.40
C THR A 27 -3.12 29.25 -25.21
N ASP A 28 -4.32 28.71 -25.43
CA ASP A 28 -4.66 27.31 -25.23
C ASP A 28 -4.86 26.60 -26.58
N PHE A 29 -4.07 25.56 -26.84
CA PHE A 29 -4.22 24.69 -28.01
C PHE A 29 -5.46 23.78 -27.90
N GLY A 30 -6.06 23.64 -26.72
CA GLY A 30 -7.13 22.71 -26.40
C GLY A 30 -6.64 21.27 -26.31
N THR A 31 -7.58 20.33 -26.49
CA THR A 31 -7.28 18.89 -26.47
C THR A 31 -6.81 18.40 -27.84
N LEU A 32 -5.65 17.76 -27.90
CA LEU A 32 -5.04 17.18 -29.10
C LEU A 32 -4.86 15.67 -28.93
N LYS A 33 -5.01 14.89 -30.01
CA LYS A 33 -4.67 13.46 -29.98
C LYS A 33 -3.16 13.27 -30.04
N GLN A 34 -2.62 12.28 -29.35
CA GLN A 34 -1.19 11.97 -29.41
C GLN A 34 -0.76 11.70 -30.87
N GLY A 35 0.28 12.40 -31.33
CA GLY A 35 0.76 12.40 -32.72
C GLY A 35 0.17 13.53 -33.60
N GLU A 36 -0.87 14.22 -33.15
CA GLU A 36 -1.45 15.38 -33.85
C GLU A 36 -0.53 16.60 -33.76
N SER A 37 -0.56 17.49 -34.76
CA SER A 37 0.16 18.76 -34.73
C SER A 37 -0.78 19.92 -35.06
N LYS A 38 -0.86 20.90 -34.16
CA LYS A 38 -1.68 22.10 -34.30
C LYS A 38 -0.81 23.35 -34.31
N ARG A 39 -1.18 24.33 -35.14
CA ARG A 39 -0.47 25.61 -35.25
C ARG A 39 -1.35 26.73 -34.74
N MET A 40 -0.78 27.67 -34.01
CA MET A 40 -1.47 28.83 -33.46
C MET A 40 -0.65 30.09 -33.72
N ILE A 41 -1.34 31.19 -34.00
CA ILE A 41 -0.73 32.48 -34.30
C ILE A 41 -0.95 33.38 -33.09
N VAL A 42 0.13 33.85 -32.46
CA VAL A 42 0.06 34.84 -31.38
C VAL A 42 0.39 36.20 -31.98
N TRP A 43 -0.58 37.11 -31.92
CA TRP A 43 -0.45 38.47 -32.42
C TRP A 43 0.09 39.39 -31.33
N MET A 44 0.97 40.31 -31.72
CA MET A 44 1.51 41.36 -30.87
C MET A 44 1.24 42.70 -31.55
N GLU A 45 0.59 43.63 -30.85
CA GLU A 45 0.24 44.94 -31.37
C GLU A 45 0.85 46.05 -30.51
N ASN A 46 1.62 46.94 -31.12
CA ASN A 46 2.17 48.10 -30.45
C ASN A 46 1.17 49.26 -30.52
N LYS A 47 0.44 49.52 -29.44
CA LYS A 47 -0.45 50.68 -29.27
C LYS A 47 0.23 51.87 -28.57
N GLY A 48 1.51 51.74 -28.24
CA GLY A 48 2.33 52.80 -27.67
C GLY A 48 2.78 53.83 -28.70
N SER A 49 3.44 54.90 -28.23
CA SER A 49 3.95 55.99 -29.07
C SER A 49 5.40 55.78 -29.56
N VAL A 50 6.07 54.73 -29.08
CA VAL A 50 7.49 54.41 -29.35
C VAL A 50 7.59 53.05 -30.05
N PRO A 51 8.47 52.87 -31.06
CA PRO A 51 8.71 51.57 -31.68
C PRO A 51 9.32 50.58 -30.68
N GLN A 52 8.83 49.33 -30.72
CA GLN A 52 9.26 48.25 -29.82
C GLN A 52 9.99 47.18 -30.62
N SER A 53 11.23 46.82 -30.24
CA SER A 53 12.02 45.81 -30.94
C SER A 53 12.00 44.48 -30.21
N LEU A 54 11.52 43.41 -30.86
CA LEU A 54 11.62 42.05 -30.35
C LEU A 54 13.03 41.50 -30.66
N ILE A 55 13.81 41.26 -29.61
CA ILE A 55 15.22 40.83 -29.69
C ILE A 55 15.33 39.33 -29.48
N SER A 56 14.48 38.74 -28.64
CA SER A 56 14.54 37.30 -28.35
C SER A 56 13.17 36.70 -28.14
N CYS A 57 13.01 35.46 -28.60
CA CYS A 57 11.85 34.62 -28.35
C CYS A 57 12.40 33.27 -27.89
N ARG A 58 12.06 32.83 -26.67
CA ARG A 58 12.54 31.59 -26.08
C ARG A 58 11.42 30.89 -25.33
N LEU A 59 11.39 29.57 -25.45
CA LEU A 59 10.59 28.72 -24.57
C LEU A 59 11.45 28.39 -23.34
N ALA A 60 10.91 28.66 -22.15
CA ALA A 60 11.57 28.43 -20.87
C ALA A 60 11.05 27.17 -20.15
N GLY A 61 10.27 26.33 -20.84
CA GLY A 61 9.64 25.15 -20.26
C GLY A 61 10.54 23.92 -20.22
N TRP A 62 10.09 22.95 -19.42
CA TRP A 62 10.79 21.71 -19.08
C TRP A 62 10.72 20.61 -20.16
N VAL A 63 9.87 20.76 -21.19
CA VAL A 63 9.60 19.67 -22.13
C VAL A 63 10.85 19.41 -22.97
N LYS A 64 11.63 18.39 -22.56
CA LYS A 64 12.83 17.92 -23.28
C LYS A 64 12.52 17.44 -24.70
N ASP A 65 11.26 17.11 -24.96
CA ASP A 65 10.75 16.74 -26.27
C ASP A 65 10.24 17.98 -27.02
N LYS A 66 10.37 17.99 -28.35
CA LYS A 66 9.96 19.09 -29.25
C LYS A 66 8.42 19.27 -29.32
N GLN A 67 7.72 19.22 -28.19
CA GLN A 67 6.26 19.35 -28.12
C GLN A 67 5.83 20.74 -28.58
N PHE A 68 6.57 21.78 -28.20
CA PHE A 68 6.36 23.12 -28.71
C PHE A 68 7.57 23.58 -29.52
N SER A 69 7.29 24.20 -30.65
CA SER A 69 8.28 24.88 -31.48
C SER A 69 7.68 26.16 -32.04
N PHE A 70 8.51 27.12 -32.43
CA PHE A 70 8.03 28.38 -32.99
C PHE A 70 8.72 28.72 -34.30
N GLN A 71 8.01 29.44 -35.15
CA GLN A 71 8.50 30.00 -36.41
C GLN A 71 8.21 31.51 -36.43
N MET A 72 9.24 32.30 -36.78
CA MET A 72 9.10 33.74 -37.03
C MET A 72 8.87 33.98 -38.53
N PRO A 73 8.11 35.01 -38.91
CA PRO A 73 8.04 35.44 -40.31
C PRO A 73 9.42 35.94 -40.79
N GLN A 74 9.99 35.32 -41.83
CA GLN A 74 11.15 35.86 -42.54
C GLN A 74 10.73 37.10 -43.36
N LYS A 75 11.60 38.10 -43.47
CA LYS A 75 11.40 39.25 -44.36
C LYS A 75 11.13 38.75 -45.78
N CYS A 76 9.91 38.96 -46.29
CA CYS A 76 9.68 38.95 -47.73
C CYS A 76 10.32 40.21 -48.30
N GLU A 77 11.45 40.07 -48.99
CA GLU A 77 11.94 41.10 -49.90
C GLU A 77 11.05 41.10 -51.16
N ASN A 78 10.34 42.20 -51.34
CA ASN A 78 9.83 42.79 -52.57
C ASN A 78 9.44 41.88 -53.75
N SER A 79 8.14 41.75 -53.99
CA SER A 79 7.59 42.01 -55.32
C SER A 79 6.16 42.54 -55.21
N SER A 80 5.99 43.75 -55.70
CA SER A 80 4.76 44.53 -55.79
C SER A 80 3.72 43.90 -56.73
N GLU A 81 2.45 44.26 -56.50
CA GLU A 81 1.30 44.21 -57.41
C GLU A 81 0.62 42.86 -57.69
N ALA A 82 -0.36 42.52 -56.84
CA ALA A 82 -1.73 42.14 -57.27
C ALA A 82 -2.64 41.95 -56.04
N TYR A 83 -3.18 43.04 -55.50
CA TYR A 83 -4.39 42.97 -54.68
C TYR A 83 -5.59 43.27 -55.57
N LEU A 84 -6.43 42.27 -55.83
CA LEU A 84 -7.89 42.41 -55.83
C LEU A 84 -8.56 41.03 -55.82
N SER A 85 -9.55 40.91 -54.92
CA SER A 85 -10.58 39.86 -54.80
C SER A 85 -10.15 38.48 -54.30
N SER A 86 -10.49 38.11 -53.06
CA SER A 86 -11.81 37.55 -52.70
C SER A 86 -11.83 37.09 -51.23
N PHE A 87 -12.74 37.65 -50.43
CA PHE A 87 -13.15 37.11 -49.13
C PHE A 87 -14.23 36.03 -49.33
N PRO A 88 -14.32 35.00 -48.46
CA PRO A 88 -15.58 34.33 -48.18
C PRO A 88 -16.08 34.65 -46.77
N THR A 89 -17.31 35.13 -46.73
CA THR A 89 -18.15 35.40 -45.56
C THR A 89 -18.66 34.10 -44.93
N ILE A 90 -18.72 34.09 -43.60
CA ILE A 90 -19.34 33.07 -42.76
C ILE A 90 -20.86 33.12 -42.91
N GLN A 91 -21.52 31.98 -43.08
CA GLN A 91 -22.93 31.82 -42.69
C GLN A 91 -23.18 30.43 -42.11
N GLY A 92 -23.65 30.43 -40.86
CA GLY A 92 -23.93 29.25 -40.06
C GLY A 92 -25.25 28.57 -40.45
N ASN A 93 -25.31 27.27 -40.18
CA ASN A 93 -26.52 26.47 -40.29
C ASN A 93 -26.98 26.05 -38.90
N LEU A 94 -28.20 26.44 -38.54
CA LEU A 94 -29.08 25.69 -37.63
C LEU A 94 -30.51 26.21 -37.72
N SER A 95 -31.42 25.40 -38.26
CA SER A 95 -32.74 25.20 -37.67
C SER A 95 -33.40 23.90 -38.13
N LYS A 96 -33.97 23.24 -37.12
CA LYS A 96 -34.74 21.99 -37.12
C LYS A 96 -36.18 22.20 -37.62
N ALA A 97 -36.84 21.15 -38.12
CA ALA A 97 -38.05 20.50 -37.56
C ALA A 97 -38.52 19.42 -38.58
N ALA A 98 -38.58 18.13 -38.29
CA ALA A 98 -39.51 17.37 -37.42
C ALA A 98 -40.81 16.91 -38.13
N LEU A 99 -41.11 15.62 -37.90
CA LEU A 99 -42.39 14.88 -37.93
C LEU A 99 -42.65 13.87 -39.07
N SER A 100 -42.91 12.66 -38.57
CA SER A 100 -43.16 11.30 -39.07
C SER A 100 -44.59 11.06 -39.61
N PRO A 101 -45.15 9.82 -39.68
CA PRO A 101 -44.70 8.47 -40.14
C PRO A 101 -45.74 7.79 -41.08
N TYR A 102 -45.43 6.62 -41.67
CA TYR A 102 -46.18 5.33 -41.60
C TYR A 102 -45.80 4.33 -42.72
N ASN A 103 -45.55 3.07 -42.31
CA ASN A 103 -45.77 1.73 -42.94
C ASN A 103 -45.35 1.47 -44.41
N ASP A 104 -44.92 0.28 -44.85
CA ASP A 104 -44.98 -1.09 -44.32
C ASP A 104 -44.10 -2.02 -45.20
N SER A 105 -43.81 -3.20 -44.66
CA SER A 105 -43.59 -4.50 -45.34
C SER A 105 -42.28 -4.82 -46.09
N GLY A 106 -41.62 -5.90 -45.63
CA GLY A 106 -41.45 -7.09 -46.47
C GLY A 106 -40.03 -7.53 -46.85
N GLY A 107 -39.55 -8.62 -46.22
CA GLY A 107 -39.03 -9.76 -46.99
C GLY A 107 -37.50 -9.97 -47.08
N THR A 108 -37.08 -11.06 -46.43
CA THR A 108 -36.20 -12.14 -46.96
C THR A 108 -34.73 -11.86 -47.32
N ALA A 109 -33.86 -12.48 -46.51
CA ALA A 109 -32.96 -13.59 -46.87
C ALA A 109 -31.57 -13.35 -47.53
N HIS A 110 -30.61 -14.12 -46.98
CA HIS A 110 -29.35 -14.65 -47.53
C HIS A 110 -28.19 -13.68 -47.90
N GLU A 111 -27.20 -13.63 -47.00
CA GLU A 111 -25.90 -14.32 -47.12
C GLU A 111 -25.29 -14.43 -48.55
N TRP A 112 -24.05 -13.96 -48.76
CA TRP A 112 -22.92 -14.76 -49.26
C TRP A 112 -21.60 -13.98 -49.44
N LEU A 113 -20.54 -14.77 -49.28
CA LEU A 113 -19.12 -14.50 -49.24
C LEU A 113 -18.47 -14.22 -50.62
N SER A 114 -17.30 -13.56 -50.55
CA SER A 114 -16.04 -13.81 -51.29
C SER A 114 -16.02 -13.89 -52.82
N ASN A 115 -15.20 -13.05 -53.48
CA ASN A 115 -13.92 -13.46 -54.10
C ASN A 115 -13.30 -12.38 -55.03
N THR A 116 -11.97 -12.35 -54.98
CA THR A 116 -10.90 -11.92 -55.93
C THR A 116 -11.24 -11.68 -57.42
N PHE A 117 -10.51 -10.78 -58.12
CA PHE A 117 -9.53 -11.10 -59.21
C PHE A 117 -8.94 -9.87 -60.01
N THR A 118 -7.61 -9.89 -60.19
CA THR A 118 -6.72 -9.55 -61.37
C THR A 118 -6.66 -8.23 -62.17
N VAL A 119 -5.44 -7.63 -62.16
CA VAL A 119 -4.42 -7.37 -63.23
C VAL A 119 -4.81 -7.13 -64.72
N LYS A 120 -4.21 -6.07 -65.33
CA LYS A 120 -3.61 -6.09 -66.70
C LYS A 120 -2.65 -4.91 -67.02
N ASN A 121 -1.41 -5.27 -67.44
CA ASN A 121 -0.42 -4.73 -68.42
C ASN A 121 -0.35 -3.22 -68.77
N GLY A 122 0.79 -2.57 -69.09
CA GLY A 122 2.20 -2.98 -69.28
C GLY A 122 3.04 -1.87 -69.97
N VAL A 123 4.31 -2.19 -70.25
CA VAL A 123 5.30 -1.57 -71.19
C VAL A 123 6.35 -0.60 -70.60
N ILE A 124 7.63 -0.95 -70.83
CA ILE A 124 8.92 -0.28 -70.56
C ILE A 124 9.45 0.33 -71.90
N PRO A 125 10.41 1.28 -71.94
CA PRO A 125 11.83 0.88 -71.97
C PRO A 125 12.82 1.79 -71.20
N VAL A 126 13.93 1.15 -70.84
CA VAL A 126 15.14 1.59 -70.13
C VAL A 126 16.04 2.52 -70.97
N LYS A 127 16.82 3.38 -70.30
CA LYS A 127 18.16 3.80 -70.76
C LYS A 127 19.13 3.94 -69.58
N ASP A 128 20.16 3.09 -69.59
CA ASP A 128 21.35 3.11 -68.73
C ASP A 128 22.33 4.25 -69.11
N LYS A 129 23.14 4.67 -68.12
CA LYS A 129 24.59 4.99 -68.26
C LYS A 129 25.28 5.22 -66.90
N ASN A 130 25.93 4.17 -66.41
CA ASN A 130 27.31 4.02 -65.89
C ASN A 130 28.13 5.14 -65.18
N LEU A 131 28.73 4.71 -64.05
CA LEU A 131 30.16 4.79 -63.60
C LEU A 131 30.74 6.11 -63.01
N HIS A 132 31.15 6.15 -61.74
CA HIS A 132 32.45 5.69 -61.17
C HIS A 132 32.62 6.09 -59.67
N GLU A 133 33.58 5.41 -59.03
CA GLU A 133 34.01 5.32 -57.62
C GLU A 133 34.42 6.60 -56.86
N GLY A 134 34.44 6.49 -55.53
CA GLY A 134 35.21 7.31 -54.61
C GLY A 134 35.01 6.94 -53.14
N GLU A 135 35.98 6.26 -52.54
CA GLU A 135 36.12 5.96 -51.11
C GLU A 135 36.32 7.24 -50.26
N ASN A 136 35.82 7.26 -49.01
CA ASN A 136 36.57 7.60 -47.78
C ASN A 136 35.66 7.80 -46.55
N ASP A 137 35.98 7.06 -45.50
CA ASP A 137 36.01 7.40 -44.06
C ASP A 137 34.82 8.16 -43.42
N GLN A 138 34.06 7.45 -42.58
CA GLN A 138 33.24 8.06 -41.52
C GLN A 138 33.95 7.91 -40.17
N GLU A 139 34.71 8.93 -39.81
CA GLU A 139 35.12 9.22 -38.44
C GLU A 139 33.91 9.70 -37.60
N GLU A 140 34.03 9.40 -36.32
CA GLU A 140 33.14 9.70 -35.21
C GLU A 140 32.67 11.16 -35.17
N ASN A 141 31.36 11.40 -35.18
CA ASN A 141 30.81 12.68 -34.78
C ASN A 141 30.56 12.69 -33.27
N VAL A 142 31.53 13.28 -32.57
CA VAL A 142 31.43 13.87 -31.24
C VAL A 142 30.15 14.71 -31.12
N GLU A 143 29.32 14.41 -30.12
CA GLU A 143 28.18 15.25 -29.74
C GLU A 143 28.67 16.66 -29.40
N GLN A 144 28.29 17.63 -30.24
CA GLN A 144 28.44 19.06 -29.95
C GLN A 144 27.27 19.56 -29.09
N PRO A 145 27.51 20.56 -28.22
CA PRO A 145 26.53 21.05 -27.25
C PRO A 145 25.34 21.72 -27.94
N VAL A 146 24.19 21.68 -27.24
CA VAL A 146 22.93 22.34 -27.58
C VAL A 146 23.19 23.74 -28.16
N LYS A 147 22.96 23.92 -29.47
CA LYS A 147 22.91 25.24 -30.07
C LYS A 147 21.69 25.96 -29.50
N HIS A 148 21.93 26.91 -28.61
CA HIS A 148 21.00 27.99 -28.32
C HIS A 148 20.65 28.67 -29.65
N VAL A 149 19.42 28.51 -30.13
CA VAL A 149 18.92 29.28 -31.27
C VAL A 149 18.59 30.68 -30.75
N SER A 150 19.61 31.54 -30.69
CA SER A 150 19.44 32.98 -30.56
C SER A 150 19.03 33.55 -31.91
N VAL A 151 18.05 34.46 -31.88
CA VAL A 151 17.46 35.19 -33.00
C VAL A 151 18.51 35.66 -34.02
N THR A 152 18.28 35.39 -35.30
CA THR A 152 18.90 36.09 -36.42
C THR A 152 17.92 37.14 -36.95
N GLY A 153 17.98 38.35 -36.40
CA GLY A 153 17.26 39.53 -36.89
C GLY A 153 16.32 40.17 -35.87
N GLU A 154 16.59 41.43 -35.52
CA GLU A 154 15.71 42.30 -34.71
C GLU A 154 14.41 42.62 -35.47
N ILE A 155 13.25 42.37 -34.87
CA ILE A 155 11.94 42.70 -35.45
C ILE A 155 11.42 43.97 -34.78
N VAL A 156 11.48 45.09 -35.50
CA VAL A 156 10.98 46.40 -35.02
C VAL A 156 9.49 46.52 -35.31
N ILE A 157 8.68 46.74 -34.27
CA ILE A 157 7.23 46.94 -34.35
C ILE A 157 6.94 48.44 -34.20
N PRO A 158 6.59 49.16 -35.28
CA PRO A 158 6.30 50.59 -35.20
C PRO A 158 5.02 50.88 -34.40
N PRO A 159 4.81 52.11 -33.90
CA PRO A 159 3.55 52.55 -33.29
C PRO A 159 2.35 52.27 -34.20
N GLY A 160 1.32 51.57 -33.69
CA GLY A 160 0.17 51.07 -34.44
C GLY A 160 0.44 49.81 -35.28
N GLY A 161 1.66 49.29 -35.27
CA GLY A 161 2.09 48.10 -36.02
C GLY A 161 1.68 46.79 -35.34
N LYS A 162 1.42 45.77 -36.16
CA LYS A 162 1.13 44.40 -35.71
C LYS A 162 2.17 43.44 -36.26
N THR A 163 2.60 42.51 -35.43
CA THR A 163 3.42 41.37 -35.84
C THR A 163 2.85 40.10 -35.23
N PHE A 164 3.32 38.94 -35.67
CA PHE A 164 2.88 37.67 -35.14
C PHE A 164 3.99 36.64 -35.06
N ILE A 165 3.79 35.67 -34.17
CA ILE A 165 4.62 34.48 -34.05
C ILE A 165 3.75 33.26 -34.26
N VAL A 166 4.30 32.25 -34.96
CA VAL A 166 3.59 30.97 -35.16
C VAL A 166 4.16 29.97 -34.17
N ILE A 167 3.30 29.42 -33.32
CA ILE A 167 3.63 28.36 -32.36
C ILE A 167 3.03 27.07 -32.88
N ILE A 168 3.84 26.02 -32.96
CA ILE A 168 3.45 24.68 -33.40
C ILE A 168 3.52 23.76 -32.18
N CYS A 169 2.39 23.17 -31.81
CA CYS A 169 2.29 22.12 -30.80
C CYS A 169 2.21 20.75 -31.51
N THR A 170 3.23 19.91 -31.34
CA THR A 170 3.26 18.50 -31.73
C THR A 170 2.97 17.66 -30.49
N ALA A 171 1.81 17.00 -30.45
CA ALA A 171 1.31 16.28 -29.29
C ALA A 171 2.10 14.99 -29.01
N VAL A 172 3.25 15.11 -28.34
CA VAL A 172 4.17 13.98 -28.05
C VAL A 172 3.90 13.37 -26.67
N ASN A 173 3.87 14.19 -25.62
CA ASN A 173 3.71 13.72 -24.24
C ASN A 173 2.25 13.85 -23.79
N PRO A 174 1.62 12.77 -23.28
CA PRO A 174 0.24 12.80 -22.81
C PRO A 174 0.08 13.61 -21.52
N GLY A 175 -1.11 14.16 -21.31
CA GLY A 175 -1.45 15.03 -20.19
C GLY A 175 -1.47 16.52 -20.55
N TYR A 176 -1.69 17.34 -19.53
CA TYR A 176 -1.64 18.79 -19.60
C TYR A 176 -0.19 19.28 -19.57
N SER A 177 0.10 20.25 -20.41
CA SER A 177 1.40 20.91 -20.49
C SER A 177 1.18 22.41 -20.45
N LYS A 178 1.96 23.09 -19.60
CA LYS A 178 2.02 24.53 -19.51
C LYS A 178 3.45 24.98 -19.69
N GLU A 179 3.69 25.83 -20.68
CA GLU A 179 5.02 26.30 -21.02
C GLU A 179 5.06 27.83 -21.03
N LEU A 180 6.14 28.37 -20.46
CA LEU A 180 6.41 29.80 -20.43
C LEU A 180 7.19 30.21 -21.67
N LEU A 181 6.58 31.09 -22.47
CA LEU A 181 7.20 31.79 -23.59
C LEU A 181 7.72 33.15 -23.10
N LEU A 182 9.02 33.35 -23.25
CA LEU A 182 9.70 34.61 -22.95
C LEU A 182 9.92 35.39 -24.25
N LEU A 183 9.29 36.56 -24.33
CA LEU A 183 9.45 37.52 -25.41
C LEU A 183 10.29 38.69 -24.90
N GLY A 184 11.58 38.69 -25.21
CA GLY A 184 12.50 39.74 -24.80
C GLY A 184 12.51 40.90 -25.79
N PHE A 185 12.08 42.07 -25.34
CA PHE A 185 12.20 43.35 -26.03
C PHE A 185 13.42 44.13 -25.53
N SER A 186 13.78 45.23 -26.19
CA SER A 186 14.94 46.06 -25.81
C SER A 186 14.95 46.49 -24.35
N ASP A 187 13.79 46.87 -23.81
CA ASP A 187 13.69 47.51 -22.50
C ASP A 187 12.94 46.65 -21.45
N PHE A 188 12.27 45.58 -21.87
CA PHE A 188 11.51 44.70 -20.97
C PHE A 188 11.32 43.29 -21.56
N THR A 189 10.84 42.35 -20.73
CA THR A 189 10.46 40.99 -21.17
C THR A 189 8.98 40.76 -20.90
N VAL A 190 8.28 40.19 -21.88
CA VAL A 190 6.90 39.75 -21.73
C VAL A 190 6.89 38.25 -21.50
N GLU A 191 6.24 37.84 -20.42
CA GLU A 191 5.97 36.46 -20.05
C GLU A 191 4.60 36.05 -20.58
N HIS A 192 4.56 34.98 -21.37
CA HIS A 192 3.34 34.48 -22.00
C HIS A 192 3.18 32.98 -21.79
N TYR A 193 2.02 32.52 -21.33
CA TYR A 193 1.80 31.09 -21.09
C TYR A 193 1.11 30.40 -22.27
N ILE A 194 1.65 29.26 -22.65
CA ILE A 194 1.12 28.35 -23.67
C ILE A 194 0.63 27.09 -22.98
N GLU A 195 -0.59 26.67 -23.30
CA GLU A 195 -1.22 25.50 -22.69
C GLU A 195 -1.68 24.52 -23.76
N ALA A 196 -1.53 23.22 -23.52
CA ALA A 196 -2.07 22.17 -24.37
C ALA A 196 -2.37 20.91 -23.56
N THR A 197 -3.46 20.22 -23.89
CA THR A 197 -3.80 18.91 -23.32
C THR A 197 -3.68 17.83 -24.38
N VAL A 198 -2.85 16.82 -24.16
CA VAL A 198 -2.66 15.70 -25.11
C VAL A 198 -3.32 14.44 -24.55
N THR A 199 -4.16 13.79 -25.35
CA THR A 199 -4.84 12.53 -24.99
C THR A 199 -4.46 11.40 -25.94
N SER A 200 -4.30 10.19 -25.41
CA SER A 200 -4.05 8.97 -26.18
C SER A 200 -5.34 8.20 -26.50
N GLU A 201 -5.31 7.29 -27.49
CA GLU A 201 -6.46 6.43 -27.78
C GLU A 201 -6.78 5.49 -26.61
N GLU A 202 -5.75 5.01 -25.90
CA GLU A 202 -5.92 4.16 -24.73
C GLU A 202 -6.54 4.90 -23.54
N GLU A 203 -6.32 6.22 -23.41
CA GLU A 203 -7.02 7.05 -22.41
C GLU A 203 -8.53 7.13 -22.69
N LEU A 204 -8.92 7.17 -23.97
CA LEU A 204 -10.34 7.18 -24.36
C LEU A 204 -11.02 5.85 -24.04
N LEU A 205 -10.29 4.72 -24.07
CA LEU A 205 -10.84 3.40 -23.71
C LEU A 205 -11.24 3.30 -22.23
N ILE A 206 -10.59 4.06 -21.35
CA ILE A 206 -10.80 4.03 -19.90
C ILE A 206 -11.46 5.28 -19.35
N ALA A 207 -11.86 6.20 -20.23
CA ALA A 207 -12.60 7.41 -19.87
C ALA A 207 -13.86 7.07 -19.04
N PRO A 208 -14.30 7.97 -18.14
CA PRO A 208 -15.48 7.72 -17.33
C PRO A 208 -16.70 7.54 -18.24
N VAL A 209 -17.36 6.38 -18.14
CA VAL A 209 -18.56 6.04 -18.91
C VAL A 209 -19.77 6.82 -18.39
N GLU A 210 -19.83 7.07 -17.07
CA GLU A 210 -20.90 7.81 -16.41
C GLU A 210 -20.35 8.77 -15.33
N PRO A 211 -20.96 9.96 -15.15
CA PRO A 211 -20.55 10.91 -14.12
C PRO A 211 -20.83 10.39 -12.71
N PHE A 212 -19.96 10.74 -11.76
CA PHE A 212 -20.11 10.33 -10.37
C PHE A 212 -21.41 10.85 -9.73
N SER A 213 -22.22 9.95 -9.18
CA SER A 213 -23.41 10.27 -8.39
C SER A 213 -23.35 9.60 -7.00
N PRO A 214 -23.33 10.38 -5.90
CA PRO A 214 -23.30 9.79 -4.57
C PRO A 214 -24.61 9.07 -4.25
N ARG A 215 -24.53 7.89 -3.61
CA ARG A 215 -25.72 7.20 -3.09
C ARG A 215 -26.38 8.08 -2.02
N LYS A 216 -27.68 8.36 -2.19
CA LYS A 216 -28.50 9.03 -1.17
C LYS A 216 -29.01 7.97 -0.19
N LEU A 217 -28.83 8.21 1.11
CA LEU A 217 -29.41 7.40 2.18
C LEU A 217 -30.94 7.36 2.02
N LYS A 218 -31.49 6.18 1.75
CA LYS A 218 -32.92 5.93 1.97
C LYS A 218 -33.08 5.53 3.44
N ILE A 219 -33.39 6.49 4.30
CA ILE A 219 -33.81 6.19 5.67
C ILE A 219 -35.22 5.59 5.55
N ILE A 220 -35.31 4.27 5.60
CA ILE A 220 -36.57 3.56 5.71
C ILE A 220 -36.86 3.42 7.20
N GLN A 221 -37.68 4.32 7.76
CA GLN A 221 -38.35 4.06 9.03
C GLN A 221 -39.55 3.17 8.73
N GLU A 222 -39.36 1.86 8.77
CA GLU A 222 -40.46 0.91 8.69
C GLU A 222 -40.97 0.54 10.09
N PRO A 223 -42.31 0.54 10.31
CA PRO A 223 -42.89 -0.07 11.51
C PRO A 223 -42.49 -1.55 11.54
N GLN A 224 -42.24 -2.14 12.73
CA GLN A 224 -41.86 -3.55 12.84
C GLN A 224 -43.09 -4.46 12.65
N PRO A 225 -43.29 -5.12 11.48
CA PRO A 225 -44.35 -6.12 11.33
C PRO A 225 -44.05 -7.34 12.20
N SER A 226 -45.05 -8.20 12.37
CA SER A 226 -44.82 -9.53 12.96
C SER A 226 -43.89 -10.36 12.04
N LYS A 227 -42.89 -11.05 12.61
CA LYS A 227 -41.81 -11.71 11.85
C LYS A 227 -41.76 -13.21 12.10
N THR A 228 -41.62 -14.00 11.03
CA THR A 228 -41.25 -15.42 11.12
C THR A 228 -39.89 -15.62 10.46
N THR A 229 -38.92 -16.10 11.23
CA THR A 229 -37.55 -16.32 10.74
C THR A 229 -37.32 -17.79 10.40
N VAL A 230 -37.04 -18.08 9.13
CA VAL A 230 -36.64 -19.39 8.63
C VAL A 230 -35.12 -19.40 8.44
N VAL A 231 -34.42 -20.20 9.25
CA VAL A 231 -32.95 -20.24 9.25
C VAL A 231 -32.45 -21.36 8.35
N GLY A 232 -31.62 -21.03 7.35
CA GLY A 232 -30.94 -22.04 6.54
C GLY A 232 -29.97 -22.93 7.34
N PRO A 233 -29.73 -24.18 6.92
CA PRO A 233 -28.68 -25.00 7.48
C PRO A 233 -27.35 -24.28 7.30
N LYS A 234 -26.72 -23.93 8.41
CA LYS A 234 -25.31 -23.50 8.43
C LYS A 234 -24.49 -24.48 7.60
N TYR A 235 -23.48 -24.00 6.87
CA TYR A 235 -22.47 -24.88 6.29
C TYR A 235 -21.85 -25.71 7.44
N ARG A 236 -22.34 -26.93 7.61
CA ARG A 236 -21.90 -27.86 8.66
C ARG A 236 -20.65 -28.53 8.14
N SER A 237 -19.51 -27.85 8.24
CA SER A 237 -18.27 -28.60 8.36
C SER A 237 -18.41 -29.48 9.60
N ASN A 238 -18.01 -30.75 9.55
CA ASN A 238 -18.12 -31.76 10.63
C ASN A 238 -17.32 -31.40 11.92
N ARG A 239 -16.98 -30.13 12.12
CA ARG A 239 -16.20 -29.58 13.23
C ARG A 239 -17.10 -29.45 14.46
N ARG A 240 -16.77 -30.21 15.51
CA ARG A 240 -17.49 -30.25 16.80
C ARG A 240 -17.62 -28.83 17.36
N ARG A 241 -18.82 -28.48 17.86
CA ARG A 241 -19.07 -27.17 18.50
C ARG A 241 -18.39 -27.13 19.87
N LEU A 242 -17.47 -26.17 20.05
CA LEU A 242 -17.13 -25.67 21.38
C LEU A 242 -18.27 -24.75 21.87
N PRO A 243 -18.62 -24.73 23.17
CA PRO A 243 -19.60 -23.78 23.70
C PRO A 243 -19.12 -22.33 23.49
N SER A 244 -20.03 -21.42 23.15
CA SER A 244 -19.68 -20.01 22.96
C SER A 244 -19.61 -19.29 24.31
N PHE A 245 -18.45 -19.32 24.96
CA PHE A 245 -18.20 -18.63 26.23
C PHE A 245 -17.93 -17.11 26.09
N ILE A 246 -17.87 -16.58 24.87
CA ILE A 246 -17.61 -15.16 24.63
C ILE A 246 -18.90 -14.35 24.90
N PRO A 247 -18.89 -13.32 25.76
CA PRO A 247 -20.03 -12.44 25.97
C PRO A 247 -20.53 -11.75 24.69
N SER A 248 -21.74 -11.20 24.72
CA SER A 248 -22.39 -10.59 23.54
C SER A 248 -21.82 -9.21 23.17
N TYR A 249 -21.28 -8.46 24.15
CA TYR A 249 -20.78 -7.10 24.02
C TYR A 249 -21.65 -6.22 23.12
N THR A 250 -22.94 -6.11 23.45
CA THR A 250 -23.88 -5.30 22.68
C THR A 250 -23.50 -3.83 22.71
N VAL A 251 -23.58 -3.15 21.56
CA VAL A 251 -23.37 -1.71 21.46
C VAL A 251 -24.34 -0.97 22.39
N PRO A 252 -23.87 -0.06 23.26
CA PRO A 252 -24.74 0.75 24.09
C PRO A 252 -25.67 1.63 23.26
N GLU A 253 -26.98 1.61 23.53
CA GLU A 253 -27.98 2.35 22.74
C GLU A 253 -27.74 3.86 22.73
N LYS A 254 -27.29 4.41 23.86
CA LYS A 254 -26.94 5.84 23.97
C LYS A 254 -25.77 6.22 23.06
N LEU A 255 -24.77 5.33 22.92
CA LEU A 255 -23.63 5.53 22.03
C LEU A 255 -24.07 5.49 20.56
N ARG A 256 -24.95 4.54 20.22
CA ARG A 256 -25.54 4.43 18.88
C ARG A 256 -26.26 5.71 18.48
N LYS A 257 -27.19 6.20 19.31
CA LYS A 257 -27.91 7.45 19.07
C LYS A 257 -26.98 8.65 18.91
N CYS A 258 -25.96 8.74 19.76
CA CYS A 258 -24.95 9.81 19.67
C CYS A 258 -24.27 9.85 18.30
N VAL A 259 -23.88 8.70 17.75
CA VAL A 259 -23.27 8.62 16.41
C VAL A 259 -24.28 8.90 15.30
N GLU A 260 -25.49 8.33 15.38
CA GLU A 260 -26.55 8.53 14.39
C GLU A 260 -27.01 10.00 14.29
N GLU A 261 -27.05 10.71 15.43
CA GLU A 261 -27.41 12.13 15.52
C GLU A 261 -26.22 13.08 15.32
N ASN A 262 -25.01 12.56 15.07
CA ASN A 262 -23.75 13.33 14.95
C ASN A 262 -23.46 14.23 16.17
N LEU A 263 -23.75 13.75 17.38
CA LEU A 263 -23.42 14.45 18.63
C LEU A 263 -21.94 14.26 19.00
N ASP A 264 -21.43 15.13 19.88
CA ASP A 264 -20.07 15.00 20.40
C ASP A 264 -19.93 13.78 21.32
N ILE A 265 -19.04 12.87 20.93
CA ILE A 265 -18.76 11.61 21.62
C ILE A 265 -18.23 11.81 23.04
N LEU A 266 -17.50 12.91 23.29
CA LEU A 266 -16.93 13.20 24.61
C LEU A 266 -17.99 13.54 25.65
N THR A 267 -19.17 13.97 25.23
CA THR A 267 -20.32 14.17 26.12
C THR A 267 -20.79 12.84 26.72
N PHE A 268 -20.64 11.74 25.97
CA PHE A 268 -21.05 10.41 26.40
C PHE A 268 -19.93 9.62 27.07
N GLN A 269 -18.71 9.68 26.51
CA GLN A 269 -17.53 9.01 27.05
C GLN A 269 -16.37 10.01 27.22
N PRO A 270 -16.31 10.72 28.35
CA PRO A 270 -15.24 11.69 28.61
C PRO A 270 -13.86 11.03 28.79
N LEU A 271 -13.82 9.74 29.18
CA LEU A 271 -12.58 8.97 29.35
C LEU A 271 -11.75 8.84 28.06
N LEU A 272 -12.35 9.10 26.89
CA LEU A 272 -11.61 9.13 25.62
C LEU A 272 -10.69 10.35 25.51
N ALA A 273 -10.96 11.42 26.25
CA ALA A 273 -10.11 12.61 26.29
C ALA A 273 -8.95 12.50 27.30
N GLU A 274 -9.01 11.53 28.21
CA GLU A 274 -7.96 11.30 29.20
C GLU A 274 -6.79 10.49 28.61
N HIS A 275 -5.62 10.64 29.22
CA HIS A 275 -4.48 9.79 28.87
C HIS A 275 -4.77 8.34 29.24
N LEU A 276 -4.46 7.43 28.32
CA LEU A 276 -4.69 6.00 28.51
C LEU A 276 -3.85 5.48 29.69
N ASN A 277 -4.50 4.81 30.62
CA ASN A 277 -3.92 4.15 31.80
C ASN A 277 -4.65 2.83 32.07
N LEU A 278 -4.28 2.11 33.14
CA LEU A 278 -4.89 0.80 33.42
C LEU A 278 -6.38 0.89 33.79
N ASP A 279 -6.77 1.95 34.51
CA ASP A 279 -8.15 2.13 35.01
C ASP A 279 -9.13 2.45 33.88
N ASN A 280 -8.74 3.29 32.93
CA ASN A 280 -9.58 3.67 31.78
C ASN A 280 -9.40 2.75 30.55
N TYR A 281 -8.45 1.81 30.59
CA TYR A 281 -8.09 0.94 29.45
C TYR A 281 -9.30 0.22 28.83
N LYS A 282 -10.06 -0.49 29.69
CA LYS A 282 -11.20 -1.29 29.25
C LYS A 282 -12.28 -0.42 28.63
N ALA A 283 -12.61 0.69 29.29
CA ALA A 283 -13.66 1.60 28.87
C ALA A 283 -13.30 2.28 27.54
N ASN A 284 -12.05 2.76 27.41
CA ASN A 284 -11.55 3.43 26.22
C ASN A 284 -11.61 2.50 25.00
N PHE A 285 -10.90 1.37 25.02
CA PHE A 285 -10.87 0.47 23.86
C PHE A 285 -12.22 -0.18 23.56
N SER A 286 -13.06 -0.47 24.56
CA SER A 286 -14.41 -0.97 24.29
C SER A 286 -15.26 0.08 23.57
N THR A 287 -15.18 1.35 23.95
CA THR A 287 -15.87 2.42 23.23
C THR A 287 -15.37 2.54 21.80
N LEU A 288 -14.05 2.50 21.57
CA LEU A 288 -13.48 2.55 20.22
C LEU A 288 -13.92 1.38 19.33
N LEU A 289 -13.98 0.16 19.88
CA LEU A 289 -14.47 -1.02 19.17
C LEU A 289 -15.96 -0.90 18.80
N TRP A 290 -16.80 -0.37 19.70
CA TRP A 290 -18.20 -0.10 19.38
C TRP A 290 -18.36 0.98 18.32
N LEU A 291 -17.52 2.03 18.32
CA LEU A 291 -17.55 3.07 17.28
C LEU A 291 -17.16 2.52 15.90
N GLU A 292 -16.20 1.61 15.84
CA GLU A 292 -15.86 0.88 14.61
C GLU A 292 -17.01 -0.05 14.18
N GLU A 293 -17.64 -0.74 15.13
CA GLU A 293 -18.79 -1.63 14.86
C GLU A 293 -20.00 -0.85 14.33
N ILE A 294 -20.36 0.28 14.94
CA ILE A 294 -21.45 1.16 14.45
C ILE A 294 -21.15 1.62 13.03
N HIS A 295 -19.92 2.05 12.75
CA HIS A 295 -19.52 2.48 11.41
C HIS A 295 -19.65 1.34 10.39
N ALA A 296 -19.20 0.14 10.72
CA ALA A 296 -19.34 -1.04 9.86
C ALA A 296 -20.80 -1.44 9.64
N GLU A 297 -21.66 -1.32 10.66
CA GLU A 297 -23.11 -1.54 10.54
C GLU A 297 -23.78 -0.48 9.65
N MET A 298 -23.37 0.78 9.72
CA MET A 298 -23.89 1.83 8.83
C MET A 298 -23.44 1.61 7.39
N GLU A 299 -22.16 1.33 7.18
CA GLU A 299 -21.59 1.09 5.85
C GLU A 299 -22.24 -0.13 5.18
N ILE A 300 -22.47 -1.23 5.90
CA ILE A 300 -23.08 -2.42 5.30
C ILE A 300 -24.56 -2.23 4.96
N LYS A 301 -25.28 -1.41 5.74
CA LYS A 301 -26.69 -1.03 5.46
C LYS A 301 -26.84 -0.22 4.18
N ASP A 302 -25.82 0.53 3.78
CA ASP A 302 -25.81 1.27 2.50
C ASP A 302 -25.85 0.35 1.27
N PHE A 303 -25.63 -0.95 1.46
CA PHE A 303 -25.69 -2.00 0.44
C PHE A 303 -26.92 -2.91 0.56
N SER A 304 -27.86 -2.62 1.46
CA SER A 304 -29.16 -3.27 1.45
C SER A 304 -29.88 -3.00 0.12
N MET A 305 -30.54 -4.02 -0.40
CA MET A 305 -31.21 -3.98 -1.69
C MET A 305 -32.68 -4.32 -1.54
N SER A 306 -33.54 -3.76 -2.39
CA SER A 306 -34.98 -4.00 -2.33
C SER A 306 -35.51 -4.49 -3.67
N GLY A 307 -36.40 -5.47 -3.64
CA GLY A 307 -37.04 -6.06 -4.81
C GLY A 307 -36.08 -6.74 -5.80
N VAL A 308 -35.03 -7.39 -5.30
CA VAL A 308 -34.04 -8.09 -6.12
C VAL A 308 -34.46 -9.54 -6.34
N THR A 309 -34.22 -10.06 -7.54
CA THR A 309 -34.43 -11.46 -7.87
C THR A 309 -33.11 -12.23 -7.81
N LEU A 310 -33.14 -13.45 -7.29
CA LEU A 310 -31.97 -14.31 -7.19
C LEU A 310 -31.89 -15.22 -8.42
N LYS A 311 -30.71 -15.30 -9.03
CA LYS A 311 -30.43 -16.21 -10.14
C LYS A 311 -30.23 -17.62 -9.58
N ARG A 312 -30.69 -18.65 -10.28
CA ARG A 312 -30.51 -20.05 -9.86
C ARG A 312 -29.26 -20.64 -10.52
N ASN A 313 -28.34 -21.17 -9.73
CA ASN A 313 -27.16 -21.89 -10.22
C ASN A 313 -27.08 -23.27 -9.54
N GLY A 314 -27.61 -24.29 -10.20
CA GLY A 314 -27.77 -25.63 -9.63
C GLY A 314 -28.70 -25.62 -8.40
N ASN A 315 -28.15 -26.04 -7.25
CA ASN A 315 -28.86 -26.08 -5.96
C ASN A 315 -28.66 -24.81 -5.11
N LEU A 316 -27.94 -23.80 -5.62
CA LEU A 316 -27.62 -22.58 -4.89
C LEU A 316 -28.27 -21.36 -5.57
N LEU A 317 -28.48 -20.31 -4.78
CA LEU A 317 -29.03 -19.04 -5.24
C LEU A 317 -27.89 -18.03 -5.38
N VAL A 318 -27.88 -17.26 -6.46
CA VAL A 318 -26.84 -16.27 -6.77
C VAL A 318 -27.48 -14.88 -6.75
N LEU A 319 -26.84 -13.98 -6.02
CA LEU A 319 -27.22 -12.59 -5.89
C LEU A 319 -26.14 -11.71 -6.51
N GLU A 320 -26.51 -10.88 -7.46
CA GLU A 320 -25.61 -9.87 -8.00
C GLU A 320 -25.54 -8.68 -7.04
N VAL A 321 -24.35 -8.37 -6.53
CA VAL A 321 -24.11 -7.31 -5.54
C VAL A 321 -23.08 -6.34 -6.13
N PRO A 322 -23.53 -5.20 -6.67
CA PRO A 322 -22.64 -4.24 -7.32
C PRO A 322 -21.57 -3.69 -6.38
N GLY A 323 -20.31 -3.71 -6.82
CA GLY A 323 -19.16 -3.18 -6.06
C GLY A 323 -18.53 -4.14 -5.05
N VAL A 324 -19.01 -5.39 -4.92
CA VAL A 324 -18.36 -6.40 -4.06
C VAL A 324 -16.91 -6.68 -4.49
N GLU A 325 -16.61 -6.60 -5.79
CA GLU A 325 -15.24 -6.69 -6.30
C GLU A 325 -14.30 -5.60 -5.75
N GLU A 326 -14.84 -4.39 -5.52
CA GLU A 326 -14.11 -3.28 -4.90
C GLU A 326 -13.99 -3.45 -3.38
N GLY A 327 -14.50 -4.55 -2.81
CA GLY A 327 -14.62 -4.79 -1.38
C GLY A 327 -15.69 -3.91 -0.73
N ARG A 328 -16.76 -3.55 -1.47
CA ARG A 328 -17.82 -2.63 -1.02
C ARG A 328 -19.21 -3.18 -1.41
N PRO A 329 -19.93 -3.88 -0.51
CA PRO A 329 -19.59 -4.12 0.89
C PRO A 329 -18.44 -5.13 1.02
N ARG A 330 -17.70 -5.07 2.14
CA ARG A 330 -16.72 -6.11 2.48
C ARG A 330 -17.49 -7.35 2.95
N LEU A 331 -17.75 -8.25 2.00
CA LEU A 331 -18.36 -9.54 2.27
C LEU A 331 -17.29 -10.62 2.29
N VAL A 332 -17.45 -11.59 3.20
CA VAL A 332 -16.60 -12.76 3.31
C VAL A 332 -17.49 -14.01 3.26
N THR A 333 -16.96 -15.10 2.72
CA THR A 333 -17.60 -16.40 2.79
C THR A 333 -17.95 -16.76 4.24
N GLY A 334 -19.21 -17.11 4.48
CA GLY A 334 -19.78 -17.38 5.81
C GLY A 334 -20.53 -16.19 6.44
N ASP A 335 -20.48 -15.00 5.84
CA ASP A 335 -21.32 -13.87 6.28
C ASP A 335 -22.80 -14.19 6.09
N LYS A 336 -23.62 -13.58 6.94
CA LYS A 336 -25.06 -13.82 6.95
C LYS A 336 -25.76 -12.81 6.05
N VAL A 337 -26.71 -13.33 5.29
CA VAL A 337 -27.61 -12.54 4.46
C VAL A 337 -29.03 -12.84 4.90
N ILE A 338 -29.84 -11.80 5.09
CA ILE A 338 -31.27 -11.91 5.37
C ILE A 338 -32.02 -11.55 4.09
N LEU A 339 -32.90 -12.44 3.63
CA LEU A 339 -33.90 -12.14 2.63
C LEU A 339 -35.24 -11.89 3.31
N LYS A 340 -35.94 -10.83 2.93
CA LYS A 340 -37.30 -10.52 3.37
C LYS A 340 -38.24 -10.62 2.18
N SER A 341 -39.34 -11.35 2.36
CA SER A 341 -40.43 -11.38 1.39
C SER A 341 -41.15 -10.03 1.32
N GLN A 342 -41.55 -9.60 0.13
CA GLN A 342 -42.39 -8.41 -0.03
C GLN A 342 -43.74 -8.65 0.68
N VAL A 343 -44.12 -7.70 1.53
CA VAL A 343 -45.18 -7.81 2.53
C VAL A 343 -46.47 -8.42 1.97
N TYR A 344 -46.82 -9.63 2.42
CA TYR A 344 -48.18 -10.14 2.35
C TYR A 344 -48.82 -9.94 3.73
N SER A 345 -49.83 -9.08 3.82
CA SER A 345 -50.74 -9.01 4.98
C SER A 345 -50.07 -8.72 6.34
N GLU A 346 -49.19 -7.71 6.43
CA GLU A 346 -48.49 -7.29 7.67
C GLU A 346 -47.58 -8.34 8.32
N HIS A 347 -47.26 -9.42 7.60
CA HIS A 347 -46.35 -10.48 8.05
C HIS A 347 -45.17 -10.61 7.09
N VAL A 348 -43.94 -10.51 7.62
CA VAL A 348 -42.71 -10.65 6.84
C VAL A 348 -42.01 -11.95 7.20
N ILE A 349 -41.76 -12.78 6.19
CA ILE A 349 -40.93 -13.97 6.34
C ILE A 349 -39.47 -13.59 6.06
N GLU A 350 -38.61 -13.86 7.04
CA GLU A 350 -37.17 -13.64 6.96
C GLU A 350 -36.45 -14.96 6.71
N TYR A 351 -35.74 -15.09 5.59
CA TYR A 351 -34.88 -16.22 5.30
C TYR A 351 -33.43 -15.85 5.58
N ILE A 352 -32.79 -16.56 6.52
CA ILE A 352 -31.37 -16.36 6.81
C ILE A 352 -30.54 -17.34 5.97
N GLY A 353 -29.71 -16.78 5.10
CA GLY A 353 -28.72 -17.50 4.31
C GLY A 353 -27.29 -17.16 4.69
N TYR A 354 -26.36 -17.89 4.11
CA TYR A 354 -24.92 -17.70 4.28
C TYR A 354 -24.25 -17.57 2.93
N ILE A 355 -23.28 -16.66 2.82
CA ILE A 355 -22.41 -16.55 1.65
C ILE A 355 -21.53 -17.79 1.59
N THR A 356 -21.50 -18.46 0.44
CA THR A 356 -20.66 -19.64 0.20
C THR A 356 -19.46 -19.30 -0.65
N GLU A 357 -19.68 -18.57 -1.74
CA GLU A 357 -18.67 -18.18 -2.71
C GLU A 357 -18.96 -16.75 -3.19
N ILE A 358 -17.90 -16.02 -3.50
CA ILE A 358 -17.98 -14.67 -4.08
C ILE A 358 -17.13 -14.73 -5.34
N CYS A 359 -17.76 -14.56 -6.50
CA CYS A 359 -17.10 -14.54 -7.79
C CYS A 359 -17.52 -13.27 -8.50
N ASN A 360 -16.58 -12.37 -8.75
CA ASN A 360 -16.86 -11.08 -9.38
C ASN A 360 -17.91 -10.29 -8.56
N GLU A 361 -18.99 -9.83 -9.20
CA GLU A 361 -20.15 -9.22 -8.53
C GLU A 361 -21.22 -10.24 -8.09
N ASP A 362 -21.05 -11.52 -8.42
CA ASP A 362 -21.98 -12.58 -8.09
C ASP A 362 -21.64 -13.23 -6.73
N VAL A 363 -22.58 -13.15 -5.79
CA VAL A 363 -22.50 -13.73 -4.45
C VAL A 363 -23.38 -14.97 -4.38
N THR A 364 -22.77 -16.14 -4.19
CA THR A 364 -23.50 -17.40 -4.07
C THR A 364 -23.95 -17.62 -2.63
N LEU A 365 -25.24 -17.79 -2.45
CA LEU A 365 -25.93 -17.89 -1.17
C LEU A 365 -26.51 -19.29 -0.96
N LYS A 366 -26.46 -19.73 0.29
CA LYS A 366 -27.07 -20.98 0.76
C LYS A 366 -28.13 -20.71 1.81
N PHE A 367 -29.33 -21.24 1.59
CA PHE A 367 -30.51 -21.08 2.42
C PHE A 367 -31.04 -22.45 2.88
N ASN A 368 -32.21 -22.45 3.52
CA ASN A 368 -32.93 -23.68 3.82
C ASN A 368 -33.29 -24.41 2.51
N PRO A 369 -32.97 -25.71 2.35
CA PRO A 369 -33.34 -26.50 1.16
C PRO A 369 -34.81 -26.36 0.76
N ASP A 370 -35.72 -26.25 1.73
CA ASP A 370 -37.15 -26.05 1.45
C ASP A 370 -37.39 -24.71 0.72
N PHE A 371 -36.69 -23.64 1.14
CA PHE A 371 -36.74 -22.35 0.46
C PHE A 371 -36.04 -22.40 -0.91
N GLU A 372 -34.85 -23.01 -0.99
CA GLU A 372 -34.09 -23.15 -2.25
C GLU A 372 -34.89 -23.90 -3.33
N GLN A 373 -35.71 -24.87 -2.93
CA GLN A 373 -36.57 -25.62 -3.85
C GLN A 373 -37.79 -24.82 -4.30
N VAL A 374 -38.42 -24.09 -3.39
CA VAL A 374 -39.69 -23.38 -3.61
C VAL A 374 -39.50 -22.01 -4.26
N TYR A 375 -38.36 -21.35 -4.06
CA TYR A 375 -38.09 -20.01 -4.58
C TYR A 375 -38.22 -19.96 -6.11
N ASN A 376 -39.12 -19.11 -6.60
CA ASN A 376 -39.47 -19.00 -8.02
C ASN A 376 -39.19 -17.59 -8.57
N SER A 377 -38.00 -17.06 -8.29
CA SER A 377 -37.57 -15.73 -8.73
C SER A 377 -38.48 -14.59 -8.27
N GLU A 378 -39.19 -14.76 -7.14
CA GLU A 378 -39.94 -13.66 -6.55
C GLU A 378 -38.98 -12.55 -6.06
N PRO A 379 -39.40 -11.26 -6.14
CA PRO A 379 -38.58 -10.16 -5.68
C PRO A 379 -38.45 -10.19 -4.15
N MET A 380 -37.21 -10.10 -3.67
CA MET A 380 -36.86 -10.15 -2.26
C MET A 380 -36.06 -8.91 -1.86
N ASP A 381 -36.24 -8.47 -0.61
CA ASP A 381 -35.37 -7.46 -0.02
C ASP A 381 -34.19 -8.15 0.65
N VAL A 382 -32.98 -7.65 0.41
CA VAL A 382 -31.72 -8.23 0.88
C VAL A 382 -31.09 -7.31 1.91
N GLU A 383 -30.76 -7.86 3.09
CA GLU A 383 -30.00 -7.19 4.13
C GLU A 383 -28.75 -8.01 4.48
N PHE A 384 -27.59 -7.36 4.43
CA PHE A 384 -26.32 -7.98 4.82
C PHE A 384 -26.02 -7.73 6.29
N LEU A 385 -25.56 -8.74 7.02
CA LEU A 385 -25.18 -8.61 8.42
C LEU A 385 -23.67 -8.60 8.62
N HIS A 386 -23.18 -7.61 9.35
CA HIS A 386 -21.78 -7.52 9.75
C HIS A 386 -21.39 -8.64 10.73
N SER A 387 -20.26 -9.30 10.48
CA SER A 387 -19.73 -10.34 11.37
C SER A 387 -19.05 -9.76 12.61
N ARG A 388 -19.72 -9.88 13.75
CA ARG A 388 -19.25 -9.36 15.06
C ARG A 388 -18.19 -10.24 15.73
N LEU A 389 -17.74 -11.33 15.11
CA LEU A 389 -16.90 -12.34 15.81
C LEU A 389 -15.54 -11.77 16.24
N THR A 390 -14.84 -11.10 15.33
CA THR A 390 -13.53 -10.51 15.63
C THR A 390 -13.66 -9.40 16.66
N THR A 391 -14.61 -8.47 16.49
CA THR A 391 -14.87 -7.39 17.44
C THR A 391 -15.21 -7.91 18.85
N ARG A 392 -16.03 -8.96 18.96
CA ARG A 392 -16.33 -9.60 20.25
C ARG A 392 -15.11 -10.27 20.89
N ARG A 393 -14.22 -10.87 20.10
CA ARG A 393 -12.95 -11.40 20.60
C ARG A 393 -12.03 -10.29 21.08
N CYS A 394 -11.97 -9.16 20.38
CA CYS A 394 -11.25 -7.96 20.82
C CYS A 394 -11.81 -7.41 22.14
N HIS A 395 -13.14 -7.27 22.27
CA HIS A 395 -13.76 -6.85 23.54
C HIS A 395 -13.43 -7.80 24.69
N PHE A 396 -13.51 -9.11 24.45
CA PHE A 396 -13.13 -10.09 25.45
C PHE A 396 -11.66 -9.97 25.84
N ALA A 397 -10.76 -9.83 24.86
CA ALA A 397 -9.35 -9.64 25.12
C ALA A 397 -9.06 -8.36 25.92
N VAL A 398 -9.72 -7.24 25.60
CA VAL A 398 -9.63 -5.97 26.34
C VAL A 398 -10.13 -6.12 27.78
N GLU A 399 -11.21 -6.88 27.99
CA GLU A 399 -11.72 -7.18 29.32
C GLU A 399 -10.75 -8.03 30.14
N GLN A 400 -10.08 -9.01 29.51
CA GLN A 400 -9.06 -9.83 30.15
C GLN A 400 -7.72 -9.11 30.32
N ALA A 401 -7.45 -8.07 29.53
CA ALA A 401 -6.16 -7.39 29.50
C ALA A 401 -5.78 -6.77 30.86
N VAL A 402 -6.76 -6.42 31.69
CA VAL A 402 -6.52 -5.88 33.04
C VAL A 402 -5.69 -6.85 33.89
N TYR A 403 -5.82 -8.15 33.69
CA TYR A 403 -5.04 -9.16 34.41
C TYR A 403 -3.56 -9.19 34.00
N LEU A 404 -3.24 -8.87 32.73
CA LEU A 404 -1.84 -8.78 32.26
C LEU A 404 -1.00 -7.76 33.06
N GLY A 405 -1.68 -6.76 33.63
CA GLY A 405 -1.10 -5.77 34.54
C GLY A 405 -0.16 -4.75 33.87
N GLU A 406 0.38 -3.86 34.70
CA GLU A 406 1.23 -2.74 34.26
C GLU A 406 2.51 -3.21 33.56
N LYS A 407 3.11 -4.32 34.00
CA LYS A 407 4.36 -4.84 33.41
C LYS A 407 4.25 -5.15 31.90
N VAL A 408 3.05 -5.44 31.42
CA VAL A 408 2.77 -5.75 30.02
C VAL A 408 2.19 -4.55 29.30
N LEU A 409 1.14 -3.93 29.85
CA LEU A 409 0.38 -2.87 29.17
C LEU A 409 0.99 -1.48 29.34
N PHE A 410 1.57 -1.22 30.52
CA PHE A 410 2.09 0.08 30.95
C PHE A 410 3.47 -0.04 31.61
N PRO A 411 4.49 -0.60 30.94
CA PRO A 411 5.78 -0.84 31.57
C PRO A 411 6.45 0.50 31.89
N GLU A 412 6.85 0.68 33.15
CA GLU A 412 7.56 1.87 33.66
C GLU A 412 8.96 1.57 34.23
N LYS A 413 9.18 0.33 34.69
CA LYS A 413 10.45 -0.12 35.26
C LYS A 413 10.82 -1.50 34.77
N LEU A 414 12.10 -1.69 34.49
CA LEU A 414 12.65 -2.95 34.01
C LEU A 414 13.00 -3.85 35.20
N VAL A 415 12.35 -5.01 35.29
CA VAL A 415 12.60 -6.01 36.34
C VAL A 415 13.25 -7.23 35.71
N LEU A 416 14.53 -7.43 36.01
CA LEU A 416 15.28 -8.57 35.51
C LEU A 416 14.90 -9.86 36.23
N ARG A 417 14.84 -10.94 35.47
CA ARG A 417 14.62 -12.31 35.92
C ARG A 417 15.78 -13.20 35.51
N PRO A 418 15.96 -14.34 36.20
CA PRO A 418 16.92 -15.34 35.76
C PRO A 418 16.68 -15.73 34.30
N PRO A 419 17.75 -15.89 33.49
CA PRO A 419 17.62 -16.32 32.11
C PRO A 419 16.96 -17.70 32.05
N GLN A 420 16.13 -17.90 31.03
CA GLN A 420 15.42 -19.16 30.79
C GLN A 420 16.38 -20.33 30.52
N THR A 421 17.59 -20.02 30.06
CA THR A 421 18.63 -20.98 29.72
C THR A 421 19.83 -20.78 30.65
N ILE A 422 20.35 -21.86 31.21
CA ILE A 422 21.60 -21.85 31.99
C ILE A 422 22.75 -22.00 30.99
N LYS A 423 23.59 -20.97 30.85
CA LYS A 423 24.80 -21.06 30.02
C LYS A 423 25.73 -22.11 30.63
N THR A 424 25.99 -23.19 29.89
CA THR A 424 27.30 -23.86 29.91
C THR A 424 28.07 -23.34 28.70
N GLN A 425 28.71 -22.18 28.81
CA GLN A 425 29.65 -21.73 27.78
C GLN A 425 30.89 -21.10 28.41
N ASN A 426 32.02 -21.80 28.21
CA ASN A 426 33.34 -21.20 28.10
C ASN A 426 33.25 -20.03 27.12
N THR A 427 33.36 -18.82 27.63
CA THR A 427 33.59 -17.62 26.81
C THR A 427 35.09 -17.44 26.71
N ALA A 428 35.69 -18.09 25.72
CA ALA A 428 37.01 -17.71 25.24
C ALA A 428 36.82 -16.71 24.10
N GLU A 429 37.22 -15.46 24.38
CA GLU A 429 37.89 -14.54 23.46
C GLU A 429 37.20 -14.20 22.13
N CYS A 430 36.45 -13.09 22.15
CA CYS A 430 36.48 -12.13 21.05
C CYS A 430 37.15 -10.85 21.56
N PHE A 431 38.48 -10.88 21.65
CA PHE A 431 39.31 -9.68 21.57
C PHE A 431 40.16 -9.84 20.30
N VAL A 432 40.00 -8.93 19.35
CA VAL A 432 40.98 -8.73 18.29
C VAL A 432 41.66 -7.38 18.53
N ASP A 433 42.96 -7.44 18.34
CA ASP A 433 44.04 -6.60 18.80
C ASP A 433 44.05 -5.14 18.30
N ASN A 434 44.54 -4.29 19.20
CA ASN A 434 45.30 -3.04 19.05
C ASN A 434 44.88 -1.93 18.07
N GLY A 435 44.52 -0.77 18.64
CA GLY A 435 44.64 0.50 17.94
C GLY A 435 43.89 1.70 18.54
N GLY A 436 44.02 1.96 19.85
CA GLY A 436 43.80 3.28 20.47
C GLY A 436 42.38 3.85 20.47
N ILE A 437 41.68 3.75 21.61
CA ILE A 437 40.91 4.82 22.25
C ILE A 437 40.80 4.43 23.73
N GLN A 438 41.68 5.02 24.53
CA GLN A 438 41.61 4.99 25.98
C GLN A 438 40.92 6.28 26.41
N GLN A 439 39.58 6.26 26.48
CA GLN A 439 38.70 7.16 27.27
C GLN A 439 37.24 6.97 26.81
N CYS A 440 36.53 5.99 27.39
CA CYS A 440 35.06 6.06 27.63
C CYS A 440 34.49 4.83 28.38
N PHE A 441 35.31 4.07 29.13
CA PHE A 441 34.82 2.92 29.93
C PHE A 441 35.20 3.04 31.41
N GLN A 442 34.90 4.19 32.02
CA GLN A 442 35.01 4.36 33.48
C GLN A 442 33.83 5.11 34.13
N GLN A 443 32.68 5.19 33.46
CA GLN A 443 31.43 5.64 34.06
C GLN A 443 30.31 4.68 33.65
N GLU A 444 30.16 3.59 34.42
CA GLU A 444 28.84 2.96 34.69
C GLU A 444 28.91 1.73 35.61
N ILE A 445 30.10 1.31 36.04
CA ILE A 445 30.24 0.38 37.19
C ILE A 445 30.33 1.15 38.53
N GLY A 446 30.37 2.49 38.50
CA GLY A 446 30.49 3.36 39.69
C GLY A 446 29.18 3.85 40.32
N ILE A 447 28.01 3.57 39.74
CA ILE A 447 26.71 4.01 40.30
C ILE A 447 25.94 2.85 40.97
N LEU A 448 26.44 1.61 40.89
CA LEU A 448 25.79 0.43 41.47
C LEU A 448 26.33 -0.01 42.84
N CYS A 449 26.92 0.88 43.63
CA CYS A 449 27.39 0.55 45.00
C CYS A 449 27.14 1.61 46.09
N ASN A 450 26.43 2.73 45.83
CA ASN A 450 26.09 3.73 46.86
C ASN A 450 24.58 3.95 47.05
N GLY A 451 23.78 2.88 46.92
CA GLY A 451 22.33 2.91 47.14
C GLY A 451 21.80 1.84 48.11
N ILE A 452 22.67 1.09 48.79
CA ILE A 452 22.28 0.10 49.80
C ILE A 452 23.16 0.28 51.04
N VAL A 453 22.94 1.38 51.77
CA VAL A 453 23.30 1.48 53.19
C VAL A 453 22.10 2.13 53.89
N LEU A 454 21.68 1.49 55.00
CA LEU A 454 20.44 1.68 55.78
C LEU A 454 19.31 0.79 55.20
N VAL A 455 19.01 -0.37 55.77
CA VAL A 455 18.49 -0.56 57.12
C VAL A 455 18.62 -2.04 57.54
N ASN A 456 18.91 -2.23 58.84
CA ASN A 456 18.73 -3.41 59.70
C ASN A 456 19.82 -4.50 59.80
N GLU A 457 20.58 -4.37 60.90
CA GLU A 457 21.17 -5.46 61.66
C GLU A 457 20.14 -6.53 62.05
N LYS A 458 20.47 -7.82 61.87
CA LYS A 458 20.47 -8.86 62.93
C LYS A 458 21.01 -10.21 62.42
N LYS A 459 21.72 -10.87 63.33
CA LYS A 459 22.50 -12.14 63.25
C LYS A 459 21.67 -13.41 62.99
N TYR A 460 22.42 -14.51 62.75
CA TYR A 460 22.14 -15.97 62.81
C TYR A 460 21.96 -16.65 61.42
N HIS A 461 22.51 -17.83 61.09
CA HIS A 461 23.44 -18.75 61.73
C HIS A 461 24.13 -19.57 60.61
N LEU A 462 25.42 -19.86 60.78
CA LEU A 462 26.30 -20.60 59.88
C LEU A 462 26.21 -22.11 60.20
N GLU A 463 25.44 -22.91 59.45
CA GLU A 463 25.59 -24.39 59.51
C GLU A 463 25.14 -25.20 58.27
N THR A 464 24.47 -24.61 57.27
CA THR A 464 23.97 -25.38 56.11
C THR A 464 24.92 -25.42 54.89
N LEU A 465 26.20 -25.06 55.07
CA LEU A 465 27.19 -24.98 53.98
C LEU A 465 28.19 -26.14 53.91
N LYS A 466 28.05 -27.17 54.77
CA LYS A 466 28.95 -28.34 54.78
C LYS A 466 28.40 -29.61 54.13
N VAL A 467 27.14 -29.63 53.70
CA VAL A 467 26.54 -30.82 53.03
C VAL A 467 26.61 -30.73 51.49
N LEU A 468 26.71 -29.53 50.91
CA LEU A 468 26.68 -29.36 49.45
C LEU A 468 28.02 -29.65 48.74
N VAL A 469 29.14 -29.72 49.45
CA VAL A 469 30.48 -29.90 48.86
C VAL A 469 30.86 -31.38 48.66
N LYS A 470 30.07 -32.34 49.18
CA LYS A 470 30.38 -33.78 49.07
C LYS A 470 29.64 -34.52 47.94
N ILE A 471 28.64 -33.90 47.31
CA ILE A 471 27.87 -34.54 46.21
C ILE A 471 28.47 -34.24 44.82
N VAL A 472 29.26 -33.18 44.68
CA VAL A 472 29.82 -32.75 43.38
C VAL A 472 31.09 -33.53 42.97
N VAL A 473 31.69 -34.33 43.86
CA VAL A 473 32.97 -35.01 43.57
C VAL A 473 32.82 -36.48 43.12
N CYS A 474 31.61 -37.06 43.12
CA CYS A 474 31.41 -38.48 42.80
C CYS A 474 30.93 -38.81 41.38
N HIS A 475 30.71 -37.85 40.48
CA HIS A 475 30.21 -38.15 39.12
C HIS A 475 31.17 -37.88 37.95
N VAL A 476 32.44 -37.54 38.21
CA VAL A 476 33.45 -37.22 37.17
C VAL A 476 34.43 -38.39 36.88
N LYS A 477 34.20 -39.59 37.41
CA LYS A 477 35.09 -40.75 37.18
C LYS A 477 34.37 -42.04 36.77
N VAL A 478 33.44 -41.99 35.82
CA VAL A 478 32.99 -43.20 35.08
C VAL A 478 32.58 -42.84 33.65
N MET A 479 33.49 -42.32 32.82
CA MET A 479 33.31 -42.29 31.35
C MET A 479 34.66 -42.39 30.64
N ASN A 480 35.43 -43.44 30.92
CA ASN A 480 36.58 -43.84 30.12
C ASN A 480 36.61 -45.37 30.03
N ALA A 481 35.83 -45.90 29.10
CA ALA A 481 35.99 -47.19 28.45
C ALA A 481 34.70 -47.46 27.67
N PHE A 482 34.76 -47.45 26.34
CA PHE A 482 34.16 -48.48 25.47
C PHE A 482 34.43 -48.07 24.02
N ASN A 483 35.21 -48.92 23.34
CA ASN A 483 35.58 -48.80 21.93
C ASN A 483 34.34 -48.87 21.03
N PHE A 484 34.26 -47.96 20.06
CA PHE A 484 33.26 -47.98 18.99
C PHE A 484 33.71 -48.93 17.88
N THR A 485 32.97 -50.01 17.67
CA THR A 485 32.89 -50.71 16.38
C THR A 485 31.71 -50.17 15.59
N CYS A 486 31.97 -49.87 14.32
CA CYS A 486 31.07 -49.28 13.33
C CYS A 486 29.78 -50.09 13.12
N PHE A 487 28.63 -49.44 13.18
CA PHE A 487 27.42 -49.79 12.41
C PHE A 487 26.60 -48.53 12.12
N SER A 488 26.05 -48.49 10.90
CA SER A 488 25.31 -47.38 10.30
C SER A 488 23.96 -47.12 10.98
N GLU A 489 23.70 -45.89 11.42
CA GLU A 489 22.35 -45.41 11.68
C GLU A 489 22.29 -43.87 11.75
N THR A 490 21.13 -43.35 11.37
CA THR A 490 20.72 -41.97 11.11
C THR A 490 21.33 -40.87 12.00
N VAL A 491 21.81 -39.81 11.34
CA VAL A 491 22.41 -38.61 11.96
C VAL A 491 21.44 -37.97 12.96
N THR A 492 21.75 -38.13 14.24
CA THR A 492 21.07 -37.44 15.33
C THR A 492 21.62 -36.02 15.42
N LEU A 493 20.91 -35.04 14.84
CA LEU A 493 21.18 -33.62 15.04
C LEU A 493 20.77 -33.21 16.47
N LYS A 494 21.60 -33.56 17.47
CA LYS A 494 21.68 -32.79 18.71
C LYS A 494 22.51 -31.55 18.39
N GLY A 495 21.84 -30.44 18.05
CA GLY A 495 22.51 -29.13 18.01
C GLY A 495 23.24 -28.90 19.33
N ARG A 496 24.52 -28.55 19.28
CA ARG A 496 25.28 -28.19 20.48
C ARG A 496 24.64 -26.94 21.09
N ALA A 497 24.49 -26.92 22.41
CA ALA A 497 23.85 -25.80 23.10
C ALA A 497 24.52 -24.46 22.75
N GLY A 498 23.79 -23.61 22.02
CA GLY A 498 24.20 -22.26 21.63
C GLY A 498 24.78 -22.10 20.23
N GLU A 499 24.78 -23.13 19.37
CA GLU A 499 24.99 -22.96 17.93
C GLU A 499 23.65 -22.59 17.24
N PHE A 500 23.70 -21.62 16.32
CA PHE A 500 22.52 -21.21 15.54
C PHE A 500 22.26 -22.22 14.42
N PHE A 501 20.99 -22.53 14.14
CA PHE A 501 20.61 -23.44 13.06
C PHE A 501 20.88 -22.83 11.69
N ASN A 502 20.62 -21.53 11.55
CA ASN A 502 21.01 -20.77 10.38
C ASN A 502 22.37 -20.08 10.59
N PRO A 503 23.45 -20.54 9.92
CA PRO A 503 24.77 -19.94 10.06
C PRO A 503 24.89 -18.55 9.42
N MET A 504 23.96 -18.17 8.55
CA MET A 504 23.97 -16.90 7.79
C MET A 504 23.36 -15.73 8.56
N LEU A 505 22.91 -15.94 9.80
CA LEU A 505 22.38 -14.85 10.62
C LEU A 505 23.47 -13.82 10.94
N ASN A 506 23.11 -12.55 10.85
CA ASN A 506 24.00 -11.46 11.29
C ASN A 506 23.95 -11.29 12.82
N GLU A 507 24.82 -10.43 13.36
CA GLU A 507 24.97 -10.26 14.80
C GLU A 507 23.72 -9.64 15.45
N GLU A 508 23.02 -8.75 14.77
CA GLU A 508 21.79 -8.14 15.26
C GLU A 508 20.66 -9.19 15.38
N GLN A 509 20.54 -10.06 14.38
CA GLN A 509 19.60 -11.18 14.39
C GLN A 509 19.96 -12.20 15.48
N LYS A 510 21.24 -12.55 15.63
CA LYS A 510 21.73 -13.44 16.70
C LYS A 510 21.48 -12.84 18.08
N LEU A 511 21.71 -11.53 18.26
CA LEU A 511 21.43 -10.81 19.49
C LEU A 511 19.94 -10.90 19.82
N ALA A 512 19.06 -10.63 18.85
CA ALA A 512 17.63 -10.74 19.05
C ALA A 512 17.20 -12.15 19.50
N VAL A 513 17.70 -13.18 18.82
CA VAL A 513 17.41 -14.58 19.19
C VAL A 513 17.92 -14.91 20.58
N ARG A 514 19.12 -14.45 20.96
CA ARG A 514 19.67 -14.65 22.33
C ARG A 514 18.82 -13.96 23.39
N ARG A 515 18.35 -12.74 23.14
CA ARG A 515 17.48 -11.98 24.06
C ARG A 515 16.10 -12.60 24.20
N ILE A 516 15.54 -13.09 23.08
CA ILE A 516 14.32 -13.88 23.11
C ILE A 516 14.56 -15.18 23.90
N LEU A 517 15.64 -15.90 23.68
CA LEU A 517 15.89 -17.15 24.40
C LEU A 517 16.14 -16.92 25.90
N SER A 518 16.86 -15.86 26.28
CA SER A 518 17.13 -15.52 27.68
C SER A 518 15.87 -15.01 28.39
N GLY A 519 15.08 -14.17 27.72
CA GLY A 519 13.85 -13.51 28.17
C GLY A 519 13.95 -12.89 29.56
N GLU A 520 15.07 -12.22 29.85
CA GLU A 520 15.36 -11.66 31.18
C GLU A 520 14.33 -10.63 31.66
N CYS A 521 13.53 -10.04 30.77
CA CYS A 521 12.53 -9.02 31.11
C CYS A 521 11.09 -9.54 31.24
N ARG A 522 10.85 -10.86 31.14
CA ARG A 522 9.49 -11.43 31.18
C ARG A 522 8.69 -10.92 32.40
N PRO A 523 7.38 -10.59 32.25
CA PRO A 523 6.55 -10.66 31.05
C PRO A 523 6.61 -9.42 30.15
N THR A 524 7.46 -8.43 30.45
CA THR A 524 7.50 -7.18 29.69
C THR A 524 7.80 -7.47 28.20
N PRO A 525 6.99 -6.93 27.27
CA PRO A 525 7.10 -7.26 25.86
C PRO A 525 8.47 -6.92 25.27
N TYR A 526 9.07 -7.88 24.58
CA TYR A 526 10.28 -7.66 23.81
C TYR A 526 9.92 -7.32 22.37
N VAL A 527 10.56 -6.29 21.80
CA VAL A 527 10.30 -5.81 20.44
C VAL A 527 11.45 -6.19 19.52
N LEU A 528 11.12 -6.94 18.47
CA LEU A 528 12.00 -7.10 17.31
C LEU A 528 11.60 -6.08 16.25
N PHE A 529 12.31 -4.95 16.22
CA PHE A 529 12.08 -3.89 15.25
C PHE A 529 12.82 -4.23 13.96
N GLY A 530 12.09 -4.67 12.94
CA GLY A 530 12.66 -4.95 11.63
C GLY A 530 12.10 -4.08 10.52
N PRO A 531 12.87 -3.07 10.08
CA PRO A 531 12.65 -2.36 8.81
C PRO A 531 12.45 -3.31 7.61
N PRO A 532 11.94 -2.83 6.46
CA PRO A 532 11.67 -3.68 5.31
C PRO A 532 12.94 -4.34 4.78
N GLY A 533 12.84 -5.62 4.38
CA GLY A 533 13.97 -6.38 3.83
C GLY A 533 15.03 -6.84 4.83
N THR A 534 14.82 -6.68 6.14
CA THR A 534 15.86 -6.99 7.17
C THR A 534 15.88 -8.44 7.67
N GLY A 535 15.03 -9.31 7.14
CA GLY A 535 14.97 -10.72 7.55
C GLY A 535 14.24 -10.96 8.87
N LYS A 536 13.23 -10.15 9.21
CA LYS A 536 12.34 -10.36 10.38
C LYS A 536 11.88 -11.81 10.51
N THR A 537 11.24 -12.34 9.47
CA THR A 537 10.69 -13.69 9.46
C THR A 537 11.79 -14.73 9.67
N LEU A 538 12.95 -14.61 9.03
CA LEU A 538 14.08 -15.54 9.26
C LEU A 538 14.55 -15.54 10.72
N THR A 539 14.58 -14.36 11.36
CA THR A 539 14.94 -14.21 12.78
C THR A 539 13.89 -14.88 13.68
N VAL A 540 12.61 -14.74 13.35
CA VAL A 540 11.50 -15.40 14.07
C VAL A 540 11.58 -16.92 13.94
N ILE A 541 11.86 -17.42 12.74
CA ILE A 541 12.03 -18.86 12.49
C ILE A 541 13.16 -19.43 13.34
N GLU A 542 14.33 -18.78 13.35
CA GLU A 542 15.43 -19.18 14.22
C GLU A 542 15.02 -19.15 15.70
N ALA A 543 14.36 -18.08 16.16
CA ALA A 543 13.92 -17.97 17.55
C ALA A 543 12.98 -19.11 17.95
N ILE A 544 12.01 -19.47 17.09
CA ILE A 544 11.09 -20.60 17.32
C ILE A 544 11.86 -21.90 17.46
N LEU A 545 12.82 -22.16 16.57
CA LEU A 545 13.65 -23.38 16.61
C LEU A 545 14.50 -23.43 17.88
N GLN A 546 15.15 -22.33 18.24
CA GLN A 546 15.98 -22.22 19.45
C GLN A 546 15.15 -22.44 20.72
N ILE A 547 13.97 -21.83 20.82
CA ILE A 547 13.03 -22.04 21.94
C ILE A 547 12.57 -23.51 21.99
N HIS A 548 12.21 -24.09 20.85
CA HIS A 548 11.70 -25.46 20.78
C HIS A 548 12.74 -26.49 21.26
N TYR A 549 13.99 -26.33 20.83
CA TYR A 549 15.06 -27.28 21.13
C TYR A 549 15.77 -27.04 22.47
N THR A 550 15.87 -25.78 22.92
CA THR A 550 16.60 -25.46 24.17
C THR A 550 15.70 -25.48 25.40
N LEU A 551 14.41 -25.17 25.24
CA LEU A 551 13.43 -25.13 26.33
C LEU A 551 12.41 -26.25 26.11
N PRO A 552 12.59 -27.48 26.62
CA PRO A 552 11.74 -28.63 26.30
C PRO A 552 10.30 -28.51 26.82
N ASP A 553 10.07 -27.72 27.88
CA ASP A 553 8.74 -27.48 28.44
C ASP A 553 8.01 -26.31 27.77
N SER A 554 8.64 -25.65 26.80
CA SER A 554 8.03 -24.50 26.13
C SER A 554 6.88 -24.89 25.20
N ARG A 555 5.84 -24.06 25.19
CA ARG A 555 4.72 -24.07 24.26
C ARG A 555 4.61 -22.70 23.62
N ILE A 556 4.68 -22.67 22.30
CA ILE A 556 4.88 -21.47 21.48
C ILE A 556 3.59 -21.20 20.69
N LEU A 557 2.97 -20.05 20.94
CA LEU A 557 1.88 -19.53 20.14
C LEU A 557 2.44 -18.47 19.18
N VAL A 558 2.38 -18.72 17.89
CA VAL A 558 2.82 -17.80 16.85
C VAL A 558 1.62 -17.24 16.14
N CYS A 559 1.50 -15.91 16.15
CA CYS A 559 0.37 -15.19 15.61
C CYS A 559 0.79 -14.11 14.63
N ALA A 560 -0.08 -13.82 13.66
CA ALA A 560 0.00 -12.61 12.84
C ALA A 560 -1.41 -12.15 12.46
N PRO A 561 -1.63 -10.87 12.12
CA PRO A 561 -2.97 -10.38 11.75
C PRO A 561 -3.46 -10.97 10.42
N SER A 562 -2.56 -11.30 9.49
CA SER A 562 -2.91 -11.83 8.18
C SER A 562 -2.67 -13.34 8.04
N ASN A 563 -3.53 -14.00 7.26
CA ASN A 563 -3.34 -15.41 6.91
C ASN A 563 -2.03 -15.64 6.13
N ALA A 564 -1.70 -14.73 5.20
CA ALA A 564 -0.48 -14.83 4.40
C ALA A 564 0.80 -14.85 5.27
N ALA A 565 0.87 -14.00 6.30
CA ALA A 565 2.03 -13.96 7.21
C ALA A 565 2.15 -15.27 8.03
N THR A 566 1.03 -15.77 8.57
CA THR A 566 1.03 -17.04 9.31
C THR A 566 1.41 -18.25 8.44
N ASP A 567 0.97 -18.27 7.18
CA ASP A 567 1.31 -19.34 6.25
C ASP A 567 2.78 -19.27 5.83
N LEU A 568 3.32 -18.06 5.63
CA LEU A 568 4.75 -17.86 5.36
C LEU A 568 5.62 -18.43 6.49
N ILE A 569 5.25 -18.19 7.75
CA ILE A 569 5.97 -18.77 8.90
C ILE A 569 5.89 -20.29 8.88
N CYS A 570 4.69 -20.85 8.67
CA CYS A 570 4.47 -22.29 8.58
C CYS A 570 5.32 -22.93 7.46
N LEU A 571 5.31 -22.32 6.27
CA LEU A 571 6.08 -22.75 5.12
C LEU A 571 7.58 -22.70 5.39
N ARG A 572 8.09 -21.61 5.99
CA ARG A 572 9.52 -21.47 6.30
C ARG A 572 9.99 -22.45 7.38
N LEU A 573 9.15 -22.74 8.38
CA LEU A 573 9.43 -23.78 9.38
C LEU A 573 9.46 -25.16 8.72
N HIS A 574 8.52 -25.46 7.81
CA HIS A 574 8.52 -26.70 7.05
C HIS A 574 9.79 -26.85 6.21
N GLN A 575 10.15 -25.81 5.44
CA GLN A 575 11.34 -25.77 4.58
C GLN A 575 12.66 -25.91 5.35
N SER A 576 12.68 -25.56 6.64
CA SER A 576 13.87 -25.78 7.47
C SER A 576 14.26 -27.26 7.57
N ASN A 577 13.30 -28.19 7.42
CA ASN A 577 13.48 -29.63 7.65
C ASN A 577 14.04 -30.00 9.03
N LEU A 578 13.99 -29.07 9.99
CA LEU A 578 14.51 -29.27 11.34
C LEU A 578 13.45 -29.78 12.31
N LEU A 579 12.15 -29.55 12.05
CA LEU A 579 11.07 -30.00 12.92
C LEU A 579 10.58 -31.39 12.55
N LYS A 580 10.34 -32.23 13.56
CA LYS A 580 9.71 -33.54 13.36
C LYS A 580 8.23 -33.39 12.97
N PRO A 581 7.66 -34.32 12.18
CA PRO A 581 6.21 -34.39 11.99
C PRO A 581 5.49 -34.42 13.35
N GLY A 582 4.44 -33.63 13.50
CA GLY A 582 3.72 -33.50 14.78
C GLY A 582 4.27 -32.43 15.73
N ALA A 583 5.35 -31.72 15.41
CA ALA A 583 5.88 -30.64 16.25
C ALA A 583 5.06 -29.34 16.17
N MET A 584 4.44 -29.08 15.01
CA MET A 584 3.70 -27.85 14.72
C MET A 584 2.34 -28.09 14.06
N VAL A 585 1.41 -27.15 14.26
CA VAL A 585 0.06 -27.15 13.69
C VAL A 585 -0.36 -25.74 13.24
N ARG A 586 -1.17 -25.66 12.19
CA ARG A 586 -1.73 -24.42 11.64
C ARG A 586 -3.25 -24.36 11.90
N VAL A 587 -3.70 -23.44 12.75
CA VAL A 587 -5.13 -23.28 13.11
C VAL A 587 -5.77 -22.16 12.29
N ASN A 588 -6.71 -22.50 11.42
CA ASN A 588 -7.38 -21.53 10.54
C ASN A 588 -8.76 -21.10 11.05
N ALA A 589 -9.23 -19.94 10.57
CA ALA A 589 -10.63 -19.57 10.72
C ALA A 589 -11.54 -20.63 10.07
N SER A 590 -12.72 -20.87 10.66
CA SER A 590 -13.61 -21.95 10.23
C SER A 590 -14.16 -21.82 8.80
N TYR A 591 -14.10 -20.60 8.23
CA TYR A 591 -14.61 -20.23 6.92
C TYR A 591 -13.52 -19.98 5.88
N ARG A 592 -12.25 -20.27 6.20
CA ARG A 592 -11.15 -20.13 5.23
C ARG A 592 -11.26 -21.22 4.16
N SER A 593 -11.29 -20.85 2.88
CA SER A 593 -11.28 -21.82 1.77
C SER A 593 -9.96 -22.60 1.74
N ILE A 594 -10.05 -23.89 1.44
CA ILE A 594 -8.89 -24.80 1.29
C ILE A 594 -8.07 -24.43 0.03
N GLU A 595 -8.70 -23.85 -0.99
CA GLU A 595 -8.06 -23.45 -2.24
C GLU A 595 -7.06 -22.31 -2.04
N GLN A 596 -7.28 -21.48 -1.02
CA GLN A 596 -6.42 -20.34 -0.67
C GLN A 596 -5.18 -20.75 0.15
N ILE A 597 -5.00 -22.04 0.43
CA ILE A 597 -3.92 -22.56 1.26
C ILE A 597 -2.90 -23.24 0.35
N ASP A 598 -1.63 -22.92 0.51
CA ASP A 598 -0.53 -23.59 -0.18
C ASP A 598 -0.52 -25.10 0.09
N ASP A 599 -0.25 -25.91 -0.94
CA ASP A 599 -0.28 -27.38 -0.84
C ASP A 599 0.69 -27.94 0.21
N LEU A 600 1.82 -27.27 0.45
CA LEU A 600 2.78 -27.63 1.49
C LEU A 600 2.28 -27.28 2.90
N VAL A 601 1.37 -26.32 3.02
CA VAL A 601 0.80 -25.88 4.31
C VAL A 601 -0.45 -26.71 4.68
N LYS A 602 -1.22 -27.19 3.70
CA LYS A 602 -2.45 -28.00 3.91
C LYS A 602 -2.30 -29.15 4.93
N PRO A 603 -1.21 -29.94 4.97
CA PRO A 603 -1.05 -31.01 5.94
C PRO A 603 -1.09 -30.55 7.39
N TYR A 604 -0.55 -29.35 7.68
CA TYR A 604 -0.52 -28.78 9.04
C TYR A 604 -1.87 -28.21 9.48
N CYS A 605 -2.80 -27.99 8.55
CA CYS A 605 -4.13 -27.45 8.83
C CYS A 605 -5.12 -28.52 9.31
N LYS A 606 -4.92 -29.79 8.92
CA LYS A 606 -5.87 -30.88 9.20
C LYS A 606 -6.12 -31.08 10.69
N ASP A 607 -5.05 -31.12 11.49
CA ASP A 607 -5.17 -31.25 12.94
C ASP A 607 -5.51 -29.92 13.62
N GLY A 608 -5.32 -28.79 12.93
CA GLY A 608 -5.70 -27.46 13.39
C GLY A 608 -7.19 -27.17 13.32
N ASP A 609 -7.96 -27.99 12.60
CA ASP A 609 -9.42 -27.89 12.52
C ASP A 609 -10.10 -28.25 13.85
N ASP A 610 -9.44 -29.05 14.69
CA ASP A 610 -9.87 -29.38 16.04
C ASP A 610 -8.96 -28.69 17.04
N VAL A 611 -9.48 -27.62 17.66
CA VAL A 611 -8.74 -26.80 18.63
C VAL A 611 -8.19 -27.65 19.79
N GLN A 612 -8.88 -28.70 20.20
CA GLN A 612 -8.41 -29.57 21.29
C GLN A 612 -7.22 -30.42 20.85
N LYS A 613 -7.19 -30.89 19.59
CA LYS A 613 -6.01 -31.56 19.03
C LYS A 613 -4.86 -30.58 18.83
N ALA A 614 -5.15 -29.35 18.39
CA ALA A 614 -4.14 -28.32 18.19
C ALA A 614 -3.33 -28.03 19.48
N LEU A 615 -3.97 -28.12 20.66
CA LEU A 615 -3.32 -27.94 21.96
C LEU A 615 -2.30 -29.05 22.31
N TRP A 616 -2.28 -30.18 21.59
CA TRP A 616 -1.26 -31.22 21.80
C TRP A 616 0.09 -30.84 21.19
N PHE A 617 0.10 -29.94 20.22
CA PHE A 617 1.31 -29.50 19.52
C PHE A 617 2.06 -28.47 20.36
N ARG A 618 3.40 -28.45 20.25
CA ARG A 618 4.25 -27.48 20.94
C ARG A 618 4.30 -26.13 20.23
N ILE A 619 4.13 -26.12 18.92
CA ILE A 619 4.13 -24.91 18.09
C ILE A 619 2.76 -24.78 17.43
N VAL A 620 2.03 -23.72 17.79
CA VAL A 620 0.70 -23.42 17.24
C VAL A 620 0.78 -22.13 16.44
N ILE A 621 0.43 -22.20 15.15
CA ILE A 621 0.47 -21.06 14.23
C ILE A 621 -0.97 -20.67 13.85
N THR A 622 -1.38 -19.45 14.15
CA THR A 622 -2.77 -18.99 13.96
C THR A 622 -2.84 -17.50 13.68
N THR A 623 -3.96 -16.97 13.19
CA THR A 623 -4.13 -15.51 13.12
C THR A 623 -4.50 -14.93 14.48
N CYS A 624 -4.24 -13.63 14.71
CA CYS A 624 -4.60 -12.96 15.97
C CYS A 624 -6.06 -13.19 16.36
N SER A 625 -6.99 -12.95 15.42
CA SER A 625 -8.41 -13.23 15.65
C SER A 625 -8.68 -14.71 15.91
N SER A 626 -8.07 -15.65 15.16
CA SER A 626 -8.30 -17.09 15.31
C SER A 626 -7.76 -17.65 16.63
N ALA A 627 -6.74 -17.03 17.23
CA ALA A 627 -6.26 -17.37 18.58
C ALA A 627 -7.39 -17.30 19.63
N GLY A 628 -8.41 -16.46 19.41
CA GLY A 628 -9.58 -16.39 20.27
C GLY A 628 -10.42 -17.68 20.33
N MET A 629 -10.16 -18.68 19.49
CA MET A 629 -10.72 -20.03 19.63
C MET A 629 -10.22 -20.75 20.89
N PHE A 630 -9.01 -20.44 21.37
CA PHE A 630 -8.43 -21.07 22.56
C PHE A 630 -9.08 -20.63 23.87
N TYR A 631 -9.72 -19.46 23.91
CA TYR A 631 -10.56 -19.05 25.05
C TYR A 631 -11.72 -20.01 25.32
N GLN A 632 -12.18 -20.73 24.28
CA GLN A 632 -13.28 -21.70 24.39
C GLN A 632 -12.77 -23.12 24.69
N ALA A 633 -11.45 -23.33 24.67
CA ALA A 633 -10.85 -24.65 24.79
C ALA A 633 -10.49 -25.04 26.23
N GLU A 634 -10.94 -24.27 27.23
CA GLU A 634 -10.70 -24.48 28.67
C GLU A 634 -9.21 -24.71 29.00
N ILE A 635 -8.33 -23.91 28.37
CA ILE A 635 -6.89 -24.02 28.62
C ILE A 635 -6.55 -23.54 30.02
N ARG A 636 -5.60 -24.22 30.68
CA ARG A 636 -5.03 -23.75 31.95
C ARG A 636 -4.19 -22.49 31.69
N LEU A 637 -4.26 -21.53 32.60
CA LEU A 637 -3.36 -20.37 32.60
C LEU A 637 -1.90 -20.85 32.54
N GLY A 638 -1.12 -20.24 31.65
CA GLY A 638 0.27 -20.63 31.41
C GLY A 638 0.45 -21.85 30.49
N HIS A 639 -0.61 -22.37 29.85
CA HIS A 639 -0.47 -23.37 28.79
C HIS A 639 0.48 -22.89 27.70
N PHE A 640 0.30 -21.67 27.21
CA PHE A 640 1.29 -21.02 26.35
C PHE A 640 2.33 -20.32 27.21
N THR A 641 3.59 -20.63 26.93
CA THR A 641 4.75 -20.05 27.63
C THR A 641 5.34 -18.87 26.86
N HIS A 642 5.19 -18.88 25.53
CA HIS A 642 5.71 -17.88 24.61
C HIS A 642 4.61 -17.49 23.62
N VAL A 643 4.44 -16.18 23.41
CA VAL A 643 3.61 -15.60 22.36
C VAL A 643 4.52 -14.76 21.46
N ILE A 644 4.56 -15.10 20.18
CA ILE A 644 5.28 -14.34 19.15
C ILE A 644 4.25 -13.76 18.19
N LEU A 645 4.18 -12.43 18.10
CA LEU A 645 3.27 -11.71 17.23
C LEU A 645 4.06 -11.11 16.06
N ASP A 646 3.99 -11.74 14.89
CA ASP A 646 4.58 -11.21 13.65
C ASP A 646 3.66 -10.19 12.99
N GLU A 647 4.25 -9.20 12.33
CA GLU A 647 3.56 -8.02 11.78
C GLU A 647 2.67 -7.31 12.82
N ALA A 648 3.13 -7.24 14.09
CA ALA A 648 2.40 -6.66 15.22
C ALA A 648 1.99 -5.18 15.00
N GLY A 649 2.70 -4.46 14.12
CA GLY A 649 2.36 -3.09 13.74
C GLY A 649 1.02 -2.98 12.99
N GLN A 650 0.61 -4.04 12.28
CA GLN A 650 -0.65 -4.06 11.51
C GLN A 650 -1.87 -4.43 12.37
N ALA A 651 -1.67 -5.09 13.51
CA ALA A 651 -2.74 -5.50 14.40
C ALA A 651 -3.15 -4.32 15.29
N SER A 652 -4.46 -4.08 15.43
CA SER A 652 -4.94 -3.13 16.43
C SER A 652 -4.51 -3.59 17.82
N GLU A 653 -4.40 -2.67 18.78
CA GLU A 653 -4.05 -3.05 20.14
C GLU A 653 -5.03 -4.11 20.71
N PRO A 654 -6.37 -3.94 20.62
CA PRO A 654 -7.31 -4.98 21.04
C PRO A 654 -7.14 -6.33 20.35
N GLU A 655 -6.75 -6.34 19.07
CA GLU A 655 -6.50 -7.57 18.31
C GLU A 655 -5.22 -8.26 18.77
N SER A 656 -4.16 -7.49 19.06
CA SER A 656 -2.89 -7.99 19.59
C SER A 656 -3.07 -8.64 20.97
N LEU A 657 -4.01 -8.14 21.77
CA LEU A 657 -4.33 -8.69 23.08
C LEU A 657 -4.98 -10.08 23.02
N ILE A 658 -5.61 -10.45 21.90
CA ILE A 658 -6.28 -11.76 21.77
C ILE A 658 -5.28 -12.89 22.04
N PRO A 659 -4.12 -12.99 21.36
CA PRO A 659 -3.13 -14.00 21.69
C PRO A 659 -2.34 -13.71 22.98
N ILE A 660 -2.09 -12.44 23.32
CA ILE A 660 -1.33 -12.09 24.54
C ILE A 660 -2.07 -12.51 25.81
N GLY A 661 -3.40 -12.39 25.84
CA GLY A 661 -4.25 -12.81 26.95
C GLY A 661 -4.25 -14.32 27.22
N LEU A 662 -3.63 -15.15 26.35
CA LEU A 662 -3.51 -16.60 26.54
C LEU A 662 -2.23 -17.00 27.30
N ILE A 663 -1.36 -16.04 27.64
CA ILE A 663 -0.10 -16.27 28.34
C ILE A 663 -0.22 -15.99 29.84
N SER A 664 0.69 -16.54 30.65
CA SER A 664 0.77 -16.19 32.07
C SER A 664 1.37 -14.79 32.26
N GLU A 665 0.67 -13.91 32.97
CA GLU A 665 1.18 -12.60 33.43
C GLU A 665 2.41 -12.71 34.34
N ALA A 666 2.63 -13.87 34.97
CA ALA A 666 3.76 -14.06 35.86
C ALA A 666 5.05 -14.37 35.08
N ASN A 667 5.05 -15.34 34.17
CA ASN A 667 6.29 -15.85 33.55
C ASN A 667 6.25 -15.91 32.02
N GLY A 668 5.15 -15.49 31.39
CA GLY A 668 4.97 -15.55 29.96
C GLY A 668 5.98 -14.69 29.21
N GLN A 669 6.46 -15.18 28.07
CA GLN A 669 7.29 -14.39 27.17
C GLN A 669 6.49 -13.84 25.99
N ILE A 670 6.47 -12.51 25.87
CA ILE A 670 5.79 -11.80 24.78
C ILE A 670 6.85 -11.20 23.86
N VAL A 671 6.77 -11.53 22.56
CA VAL A 671 7.64 -11.01 21.52
C VAL A 671 6.77 -10.33 20.45
N LEU A 672 6.92 -9.02 20.30
CA LEU A 672 6.26 -8.23 19.27
C LEU A 672 7.25 -8.01 18.12
N VAL A 673 6.93 -8.52 16.93
CA VAL A 673 7.79 -8.43 15.75
C VAL A 673 7.09 -7.57 14.73
N GLY A 674 7.79 -6.57 14.19
CA GLY A 674 7.20 -5.68 13.20
C GLY A 674 8.00 -4.42 12.98
N ASP A 675 7.34 -3.45 12.36
CA ASP A 675 7.91 -2.15 12.04
C ASP A 675 6.90 -1.04 12.37
N PRO A 676 7.13 -0.25 13.44
CA PRO A 676 6.23 0.85 13.81
C PRO A 676 6.19 1.99 12.77
N LYS A 677 7.13 2.02 11.80
CA LYS A 677 7.17 3.01 10.71
C LYS A 677 6.48 2.53 9.43
N GLN A 678 5.97 1.30 9.38
CA GLN A 678 5.13 0.78 8.28
C GLN A 678 3.63 0.84 8.64
N LEU A 679 2.79 0.37 7.71
CA LEU A 679 1.34 0.41 7.80
C LEU A 679 0.80 -0.15 9.13
N GLY A 680 -0.10 0.63 9.73
CA GLY A 680 -0.84 0.29 10.94
C GLY A 680 -2.16 -0.45 10.66
N PRO A 681 -2.98 -0.63 11.71
CA PRO A 681 -4.32 -1.20 11.60
C PRO A 681 -5.23 -0.37 10.69
N VAL A 682 -6.05 -1.06 9.89
CA VAL A 682 -7.04 -0.41 9.01
C VAL A 682 -8.32 -0.13 9.79
N ILE A 683 -8.49 1.12 10.22
CA ILE A 683 -9.68 1.61 10.94
C ILE A 683 -10.53 2.46 10.01
N LYS A 684 -11.83 2.18 9.92
CA LYS A 684 -12.74 2.91 9.03
C LYS A 684 -13.46 4.06 9.72
N SER A 685 -13.85 3.88 10.98
CA SER A 685 -14.50 4.92 11.77
C SER A 685 -13.55 6.09 12.00
N LYS A 686 -13.89 7.25 11.44
CA LYS A 686 -13.12 8.49 11.60
C LYS A 686 -13.02 8.90 13.07
N ILE A 687 -14.08 8.65 13.85
CA ILE A 687 -14.11 8.94 15.29
C ILE A 687 -13.14 8.00 16.01
N ALA A 688 -13.21 6.68 15.78
CA ALA A 688 -12.31 5.74 16.43
C ALA A 688 -10.83 5.97 16.06
N LEU A 689 -10.57 6.37 14.81
CA LEU A 689 -9.25 6.79 14.34
C LEU A 689 -8.75 8.05 15.07
N ALA A 690 -9.60 9.06 15.24
CA ALA A 690 -9.22 10.30 15.93
C ALA A 690 -8.81 10.07 17.39
N PHE A 691 -9.40 9.07 18.06
CA PHE A 691 -9.07 8.68 19.43
C PHE A 691 -8.05 7.53 19.53
N GLY A 692 -7.38 7.17 18.42
CA GLY A 692 -6.17 6.36 18.46
C GLY A 692 -6.34 4.84 18.28
N LEU A 693 -7.49 4.34 17.81
CA LEU A 693 -7.64 2.90 17.52
C LEU A 693 -6.69 2.41 16.41
N ASN A 694 -6.18 3.34 15.59
CA ASN A 694 -5.20 3.08 14.53
C ASN A 694 -3.75 2.98 15.05
N VAL A 695 -3.51 3.12 16.36
CA VAL A 695 -2.20 2.93 16.97
C VAL A 695 -2.11 1.48 17.45
N SER A 696 -1.11 0.75 16.97
CA SER A 696 -0.86 -0.64 17.40
C SER A 696 -0.22 -0.68 18.79
N LEU A 697 -0.34 -1.82 19.48
CA LEU A 697 0.34 -2.05 20.75
C LEU A 697 1.87 -1.87 20.59
N LEU A 698 2.44 -2.34 19.48
CA LEU A 698 3.85 -2.19 19.15
C LEU A 698 4.25 -0.70 19.11
N GLU A 699 3.48 0.11 18.40
CA GLU A 699 3.74 1.54 18.26
C GLU A 699 3.59 2.30 19.58
N ARG A 700 2.52 2.02 20.34
CA ARG A 700 2.30 2.63 21.66
C ARG A 700 3.39 2.27 22.67
N LEU A 701 3.87 1.02 22.68
CA LEU A 701 4.98 0.65 23.56
C LEU A 701 6.28 1.32 23.15
N THR A 702 6.56 1.40 21.85
CA THR A 702 7.78 2.03 21.32
C THR A 702 7.84 3.54 21.60
N SER A 703 6.70 4.20 21.88
CA SER A 703 6.66 5.61 22.28
C SER A 703 6.78 5.86 23.79
N ARG A 704 6.83 4.82 24.62
CA ARG A 704 7.05 4.97 26.07
C ARG A 704 8.51 5.18 26.40
N GLU A 705 8.79 5.92 27.47
CA GLU A 705 10.13 6.31 27.92
C GLU A 705 11.16 5.15 27.92
N MET A 706 10.80 3.99 28.48
CA MET A 706 11.72 2.84 28.52
C MET A 706 12.10 2.26 27.15
N TYR A 707 11.26 2.46 26.14
CA TYR A 707 11.46 1.97 24.78
C TYR A 707 12.00 3.06 23.84
N LEU A 708 12.10 4.30 24.32
CA LEU A 708 12.62 5.41 23.52
C LEU A 708 14.06 5.13 23.12
N ARG A 709 14.39 5.74 21.99
CA ARG A 709 15.74 5.73 21.45
C ARG A 709 16.62 6.64 22.29
N ASP A 710 17.80 6.16 22.65
CA ASP A 710 18.83 6.88 23.41
C ASP A 710 20.19 6.57 22.78
N GLU A 711 20.73 7.54 22.04
CA GLU A 711 22.03 7.40 21.38
C GLU A 711 23.18 7.42 22.39
N ASP A 712 23.05 8.23 23.45
CA ASP A 712 24.10 8.42 24.43
C ASP A 712 24.30 7.14 25.25
N ALA A 713 23.22 6.49 25.66
CA ALA A 713 23.27 5.26 26.44
C ALA A 713 23.52 4.00 25.59
N PHE A 714 22.98 3.92 24.37
CA PHE A 714 22.92 2.65 23.62
C PHE A 714 23.46 2.70 22.19
N SER A 715 24.33 3.66 21.85
CA SER A 715 24.96 3.74 20.51
C SER A 715 25.49 2.40 19.98
N ALA A 716 26.16 1.60 20.82
CA ALA A 716 26.71 0.29 20.47
C ALA A 716 25.65 -0.79 20.15
N CYS A 717 24.39 -0.60 20.57
CA CYS A 717 23.29 -1.54 20.41
C CYS A 717 22.18 -1.01 19.49
N GLY A 718 22.49 -0.05 18.60
CA GLY A 718 21.50 0.53 17.69
C GLY A 718 20.61 1.60 18.34
N ALA A 719 21.13 2.28 19.37
CA ALA A 719 20.48 3.37 20.10
C ALA A 719 19.20 2.98 20.85
N TYR A 720 18.97 1.68 21.08
CA TYR A 720 17.87 1.20 21.92
C TYR A 720 18.40 0.29 23.02
N ASN A 721 17.67 0.23 24.13
CA ASN A 721 17.97 -0.73 25.18
C ASN A 721 17.80 -2.17 24.64
N PRO A 722 18.89 -2.96 24.52
CA PRO A 722 18.86 -4.28 23.89
C PRO A 722 18.08 -5.33 24.69
N LEU A 723 17.68 -5.01 25.93
CA LEU A 723 16.80 -5.84 26.74
C LEU A 723 15.32 -5.72 26.34
N LEU A 724 14.96 -4.65 25.62
CA LEU A 724 13.58 -4.35 25.24
C LEU A 724 13.39 -4.30 23.73
N ILE A 725 14.34 -3.71 22.98
CA ILE A 725 14.28 -3.61 21.53
C ILE A 725 15.59 -4.07 20.91
N THR A 726 15.51 -4.92 19.90
CA THR A 726 16.61 -5.07 18.93
C THR A 726 16.14 -4.62 17.57
N LYS A 727 16.83 -3.62 17.00
CA LYS A 727 16.60 -3.13 15.64
C LYS A 727 17.49 -3.86 14.65
N LEU A 728 16.90 -4.42 13.60
CA LEU A 728 17.63 -5.01 12.49
C LEU A 728 18.01 -3.93 11.47
N VAL A 729 19.28 -3.87 11.05
CA VAL A 729 19.78 -2.79 10.16
C VAL A 729 20.19 -3.25 8.77
N LYS A 730 20.55 -4.53 8.59
CA LYS A 730 20.99 -5.08 7.30
C LYS A 730 19.80 -5.40 6.40
N ASN A 731 19.68 -4.71 5.28
CA ASN A 731 18.64 -4.89 4.27
C ASN A 731 19.14 -5.84 3.16
N TYR A 732 18.42 -6.94 2.94
CA TYR A 732 18.73 -7.98 1.96
C TYR A 732 17.85 -7.91 0.70
N ARG A 733 17.13 -6.80 0.49
CA ARG A 733 16.12 -6.69 -0.57
C ARG A 733 16.55 -5.77 -1.70
N SER A 734 16.91 -4.54 -1.37
CA SER A 734 16.87 -3.42 -2.32
C SER A 734 18.25 -2.89 -2.66
N HIS A 735 18.39 -2.38 -3.88
CA HIS A 735 19.56 -1.61 -4.29
C HIS A 735 19.80 -0.38 -3.38
N SER A 736 21.08 0.02 -3.23
CA SER A 736 21.50 1.13 -2.35
C SER A 736 20.76 2.45 -2.64
N ALA A 737 20.64 2.81 -3.92
CA ALA A 737 19.93 4.00 -4.37
C ALA A 737 18.44 4.02 -3.97
N LEU A 738 17.79 2.85 -3.87
CA LEU A 738 16.39 2.73 -3.45
C LEU A 738 16.24 2.78 -1.93
N LEU A 739 17.23 2.26 -1.20
CA LEU A 739 17.24 2.22 0.27
C LEU A 739 17.57 3.57 0.90
N ALA A 740 18.39 4.39 0.25
CA ALA A 740 18.98 5.61 0.81
C ALA A 740 17.92 6.60 1.34
N LEU A 741 16.89 6.91 0.54
CA LEU A 741 15.85 7.84 0.94
C LEU A 741 14.96 7.31 2.09
N PRO A 742 14.34 6.11 2.02
CA PRO A 742 13.57 5.59 3.15
C PRO A 742 14.43 5.41 4.41
N SER A 743 15.70 5.04 4.28
CA SER A 743 16.62 5.00 5.42
C SER A 743 16.80 6.37 6.07
N LYS A 744 16.94 7.44 5.28
CA LYS A 744 17.06 8.82 5.77
C LYS A 744 15.77 9.30 6.45
N LEU A 745 14.62 9.07 5.83
CA LEU A 745 13.33 9.61 6.30
C LEU A 745 12.79 8.87 7.54
N PHE A 746 12.95 7.55 7.62
CA PHE A 746 12.25 6.74 8.62
C PHE A 746 13.16 6.03 9.62
N TYR A 747 14.46 5.87 9.30
CA TYR A 747 15.35 4.98 10.04
C TYR A 747 16.73 5.59 10.34
N HIS A 748 16.82 6.92 10.47
CA HIS A 748 18.01 7.66 10.92
C HIS A 748 19.28 7.39 10.08
N LYS A 749 19.15 7.03 8.80
CA LYS A 749 20.25 6.65 7.90
C LYS A 749 21.07 5.43 8.36
N GLU A 750 20.48 4.55 9.18
CA GLU A 750 21.18 3.39 9.76
C GLU A 750 21.12 2.12 8.89
N LEU A 751 20.26 2.06 7.85
CA LEU A 751 20.07 0.82 7.09
C LEU A 751 21.26 0.54 6.17
N GLN A 752 21.74 -0.71 6.22
CA GLN A 752 22.91 -1.17 5.46
C GLN A 752 22.48 -2.07 4.31
N VAL A 753 23.10 -1.91 3.14
CA VAL A 753 22.76 -2.69 1.95
C VAL A 753 23.52 -4.02 1.98
N CYS A 754 22.78 -5.13 1.98
CA CYS A 754 23.28 -6.50 1.95
C CYS A 754 22.48 -7.36 0.95
N ALA A 755 21.75 -6.73 0.03
CA ALA A 755 20.98 -7.40 -1.00
C ALA A 755 21.90 -8.14 -1.98
N ASP A 756 21.41 -9.25 -2.54
CA ASP A 756 22.11 -9.96 -3.61
C ASP A 756 22.32 -9.02 -4.81
N ALA A 757 23.58 -8.79 -5.15
CA ALA A 757 23.96 -7.89 -6.23
C ALA A 757 23.39 -8.36 -7.58
N SER A 758 23.29 -9.67 -7.82
CA SER A 758 22.77 -10.21 -9.08
C SER A 758 21.33 -9.77 -9.35
N VAL A 759 20.50 -9.73 -8.29
CA VAL A 759 19.10 -9.30 -8.38
C VAL A 759 19.02 -7.77 -8.34
N ALA A 760 19.63 -7.14 -7.33
CA ALA A 760 19.49 -5.70 -7.09
C ALA A 760 20.09 -4.83 -8.21
N THR A 761 21.08 -5.33 -8.95
CA THR A 761 21.73 -4.61 -10.05
C THR A 761 21.26 -5.04 -11.45
N SER A 762 20.34 -6.01 -11.53
CA SER A 762 19.88 -6.61 -12.80
C SER A 762 19.36 -5.61 -13.83
N LEU A 763 18.82 -4.47 -13.40
CA LEU A 763 18.19 -3.46 -14.26
C LEU A 763 18.98 -2.16 -14.41
N LEU A 764 20.22 -2.06 -13.90
CA LEU A 764 21.01 -0.82 -13.94
C LEU A 764 21.33 -0.30 -15.36
N HIS A 765 21.34 -1.20 -16.35
CA HIS A 765 21.65 -0.86 -17.74
C HIS A 765 20.41 -0.76 -18.63
N TRP A 766 19.21 -0.98 -18.08
CA TRP A 766 17.97 -0.99 -18.84
C TRP A 766 17.83 0.26 -19.72
N GLY A 767 17.51 0.06 -21.00
CA GLY A 767 17.54 1.06 -22.07
C GLY A 767 16.86 2.38 -21.74
N LYS A 768 15.75 2.31 -20.99
CA LYS A 768 14.85 3.44 -20.68
C LYS A 768 15.17 4.18 -19.38
N LEU A 769 16.21 3.79 -18.64
CA LEU A 769 16.65 4.56 -17.47
C LEU A 769 17.17 5.95 -17.89
N PRO A 770 16.72 7.05 -17.26
CA PRO A 770 17.23 8.40 -17.54
C PRO A 770 18.73 8.53 -17.25
N ARG A 771 19.19 7.86 -16.18
CA ARG A 771 20.60 7.77 -15.81
C ARG A 771 20.97 6.32 -15.58
N LYS A 772 21.92 5.82 -16.37
CA LYS A 772 22.47 4.46 -16.20
C LYS A 772 23.10 4.31 -14.82
N GLY A 773 22.93 3.14 -14.21
CA GLY A 773 23.42 2.87 -12.85
C GLY A 773 22.55 3.42 -11.71
N PHE A 774 21.43 4.09 -12.00
CA PHE A 774 20.52 4.59 -10.97
C PHE A 774 19.09 4.04 -11.16
N PRO A 775 18.66 3.04 -10.35
CA PRO A 775 17.42 2.29 -10.58
C PRO A 775 16.15 2.99 -10.05
N LEU A 776 15.99 4.28 -10.33
CA LEU A 776 14.81 5.05 -10.00
C LEU A 776 14.36 5.84 -11.23
N ILE A 777 13.06 5.92 -11.46
CA ILE A 777 12.45 6.87 -12.40
C ILE A 777 11.32 7.57 -11.68
N PHE A 778 11.32 8.90 -11.71
CA PHE A 778 10.14 9.69 -11.39
C PHE A 778 9.59 10.27 -12.71
N HIS A 779 8.39 9.85 -13.10
CA HIS A 779 7.71 10.31 -14.30
C HIS A 779 6.57 11.27 -13.92
N GLY A 780 6.80 12.56 -14.16
CA GLY A 780 5.83 13.62 -13.97
C GLY A 780 4.72 13.59 -15.03
N ILE A 781 3.46 13.49 -14.61
CA ILE A 781 2.29 13.58 -15.51
C ILE A 781 1.25 14.50 -14.89
N ARG A 782 0.81 15.53 -15.63
CA ARG A 782 -0.34 16.37 -15.26
C ARG A 782 -1.59 15.83 -15.93
N GLY A 783 -2.13 14.74 -15.39
CA GLY A 783 -3.36 14.12 -15.90
C GLY A 783 -4.63 14.76 -15.35
N SER A 784 -5.79 14.29 -15.81
CA SER A 784 -7.09 14.67 -15.23
C SER A 784 -7.60 13.53 -14.34
N GLU A 785 -7.82 13.83 -13.06
CA GLU A 785 -8.45 12.88 -12.14
C GLU A 785 -9.96 12.82 -12.33
N ALA A 786 -10.53 11.62 -12.31
CA ALA A 786 -11.96 11.39 -12.52
C ALA A 786 -12.54 10.38 -11.51
N ARG A 787 -13.87 10.37 -11.41
CA ARG A 787 -14.69 9.37 -10.70
C ARG A 787 -15.80 8.90 -11.64
N GLU A 788 -16.26 7.68 -11.45
CA GLU A 788 -17.21 7.03 -12.36
C GLU A 788 -18.38 6.39 -11.61
N GLY A 789 -19.59 6.58 -12.14
CA GLY A 789 -20.81 5.93 -11.66
C GLY A 789 -21.10 6.18 -10.18
N ARG A 790 -21.13 5.11 -9.37
CA ARG A 790 -21.40 5.19 -7.92
C ARG A 790 -20.15 5.01 -7.06
N SER A 791 -18.98 4.78 -7.66
CA SER A 791 -17.74 4.56 -6.90
C SER A 791 -17.14 5.91 -6.49
N PRO A 792 -16.88 6.14 -5.19
CA PRO A 792 -16.21 7.36 -4.74
C PRO A 792 -14.69 7.31 -4.94
N SER A 793 -14.16 6.24 -5.53
CA SER A 793 -12.72 6.03 -5.76
C SER A 793 -12.25 6.78 -7.01
N TRP A 794 -11.07 7.40 -6.93
CA TRP A 794 -10.50 8.20 -8.01
C TRP A 794 -9.67 7.34 -8.97
N PHE A 795 -9.57 7.77 -10.21
CA PHE A 795 -8.64 7.23 -11.20
C PHE A 795 -8.10 8.35 -12.11
N ASN A 796 -6.97 8.09 -12.77
CA ASN A 796 -6.31 9.01 -13.68
C ASN A 796 -5.87 8.20 -14.92
N ALA A 797 -6.51 8.50 -16.04
CA ALA A 797 -6.34 7.75 -17.28
C ALA A 797 -4.91 7.88 -17.85
N ALA A 798 -4.35 9.10 -17.85
CA ALA A 798 -3.01 9.37 -18.37
C ALA A 798 -1.94 8.61 -17.56
N GLU A 799 -2.06 8.59 -16.22
CA GLU A 799 -1.17 7.78 -15.39
C GLU A 799 -1.33 6.28 -15.67
N ALA A 800 -2.57 5.77 -15.79
CA ALA A 800 -2.83 4.34 -16.02
C ALA A 800 -2.22 3.86 -17.35
N VAL A 801 -2.33 4.65 -18.42
CA VAL A 801 -1.72 4.36 -19.72
C VAL A 801 -0.20 4.40 -19.63
N GLN A 802 0.39 5.36 -18.91
CA GLN A 802 1.85 5.39 -18.75
C GLN A 802 2.37 4.18 -17.95
N VAL A 803 1.64 3.75 -16.91
CA VAL A 803 1.96 2.52 -16.17
C VAL A 803 1.92 1.30 -17.10
N MET A 804 0.89 1.18 -17.93
CA MET A 804 0.77 0.11 -18.93
C MET A 804 1.97 0.12 -19.90
N ARG A 805 2.38 1.31 -20.38
CA ARG A 805 3.56 1.45 -21.27
C ARG A 805 4.83 0.94 -20.61
N TYR A 806 5.08 1.29 -19.34
CA TYR A 806 6.23 0.78 -18.61
C TYR A 806 6.17 -0.73 -18.40
N CYS A 807 5.01 -1.28 -18.05
CA CYS A 807 4.82 -2.74 -17.93
C CYS A 807 5.17 -3.44 -19.25
N CYS A 808 4.68 -2.93 -20.38
CA CYS A 808 4.96 -3.47 -21.70
C CYS A 808 6.47 -3.41 -22.03
N GLN A 809 7.11 -2.28 -21.75
CA GLN A 809 8.56 -2.11 -21.99
C GLN A 809 9.42 -3.03 -21.11
N LEU A 810 9.00 -3.36 -19.90
CA LEU A 810 9.72 -4.26 -19.00
C LEU A 810 9.51 -5.74 -19.35
N ALA A 811 8.27 -6.13 -19.67
CA ALA A 811 7.92 -7.50 -20.00
C ALA A 811 8.41 -7.93 -21.38
N ARG A 812 8.43 -7.01 -22.37
CA ARG A 812 8.76 -7.31 -23.77
C ARG A 812 10.14 -6.80 -24.21
N SER A 813 10.99 -6.38 -23.27
CA SER A 813 12.34 -5.89 -23.63
C SER A 813 13.22 -7.02 -24.19
N GLU A 814 13.76 -6.85 -25.39
CA GLU A 814 14.67 -7.82 -26.02
C GLU A 814 15.99 -8.02 -25.24
N THR A 815 16.38 -7.05 -24.40
CA THR A 815 17.70 -7.03 -23.73
C THR A 815 17.65 -7.28 -22.23
N THR A 816 16.49 -7.07 -21.58
CA THR A 816 16.34 -7.21 -20.12
C THR A 816 14.90 -7.57 -19.76
N ALA A 817 14.37 -8.64 -20.36
CA ALA A 817 13.02 -9.11 -20.09
C ALA A 817 12.86 -9.50 -18.62
N VAL A 818 11.93 -8.83 -17.92
CA VAL A 818 11.55 -9.16 -16.54
C VAL A 818 10.35 -10.09 -16.59
N ALA A 819 10.36 -11.15 -15.79
CA ALA A 819 9.21 -12.04 -15.67
C ALA A 819 7.98 -11.26 -15.18
N VAL A 820 6.82 -11.55 -15.75
CA VAL A 820 5.56 -10.84 -15.45
C VAL A 820 5.21 -10.91 -13.95
N ALA A 821 5.49 -12.06 -13.32
CA ALA A 821 5.29 -12.28 -11.88
C ALA A 821 6.23 -11.44 -10.97
N ASP A 822 7.34 -10.92 -11.51
CA ASP A 822 8.32 -10.10 -10.80
C ASP A 822 8.05 -8.59 -10.92
N ILE A 823 6.97 -8.20 -11.60
CA ILE A 823 6.49 -6.82 -11.73
C ILE A 823 5.29 -6.62 -10.81
N GLY A 824 5.35 -5.58 -9.98
CA GLY A 824 4.26 -5.14 -9.13
C GLY A 824 3.83 -3.71 -9.43
N VAL A 825 2.53 -3.46 -9.50
CA VAL A 825 1.95 -2.12 -9.66
C VAL A 825 1.13 -1.75 -8.43
N ILE A 826 1.48 -0.64 -7.81
CA ILE A 826 0.84 -0.11 -6.61
C ILE A 826 0.06 1.16 -6.97
N ALA A 827 -1.21 1.22 -6.57
CA ALA A 827 -2.01 2.44 -6.68
C ALA A 827 -2.90 2.62 -5.43
N PRO A 828 -3.04 3.84 -4.88
CA PRO A 828 -3.79 4.07 -3.64
C PRO A 828 -5.31 3.96 -3.79
N TYR A 829 -5.83 3.96 -5.02
CA TYR A 829 -7.27 3.94 -5.29
C TYR A 829 -7.69 2.66 -6.02
N HIS A 830 -8.75 2.01 -5.55
CA HIS A 830 -9.29 0.79 -6.15
C HIS A 830 -9.72 0.98 -7.61
N LYS A 831 -10.33 2.13 -7.96
CA LYS A 831 -10.74 2.36 -9.36
C LYS A 831 -9.54 2.47 -10.29
N GLN A 832 -8.43 3.07 -9.83
CA GLN A 832 -7.17 3.06 -10.58
C GLN A 832 -6.63 1.63 -10.78
N VAL A 833 -6.67 0.80 -9.73
CA VAL A 833 -6.25 -0.62 -9.82
C VAL A 833 -7.08 -1.37 -10.85
N GLU A 834 -8.41 -1.19 -10.87
CA GLU A 834 -9.31 -1.81 -11.84
C GLU A 834 -8.99 -1.37 -13.27
N LYS A 835 -8.85 -0.06 -13.53
CA LYS A 835 -8.53 0.46 -14.87
C LYS A 835 -7.17 -0.02 -15.37
N ILE A 836 -6.16 -0.08 -14.50
CA ILE A 836 -4.84 -0.63 -14.87
C ILE A 836 -4.95 -2.13 -15.18
N ARG A 837 -5.66 -2.92 -14.36
CA ARG A 837 -5.88 -4.35 -14.65
C ARG A 837 -6.59 -4.55 -15.98
N PHE A 838 -7.59 -3.73 -16.30
CA PHE A 838 -8.28 -3.76 -17.58
C PHE A 838 -7.32 -3.51 -18.75
N LEU A 839 -6.49 -2.46 -18.67
CA LEU A 839 -5.47 -2.16 -19.69
C LEU A 839 -4.43 -3.28 -19.83
N LEU A 840 -3.98 -3.89 -18.74
CA LEU A 840 -2.99 -4.95 -18.81
C LEU A 840 -3.57 -6.25 -19.39
N ARG A 841 -4.86 -6.52 -19.17
CA ARG A 841 -5.57 -7.65 -19.79
C ARG A 841 -5.69 -7.49 -21.31
N SER A 842 -5.89 -6.28 -21.82
CA SER A 842 -6.00 -6.06 -23.28
C SER A 842 -4.68 -6.27 -24.04
N ILE A 843 -3.55 -6.35 -23.34
CA ILE A 843 -2.21 -6.57 -23.91
C ILE A 843 -1.54 -7.87 -23.42
N ASP A 844 -2.32 -8.84 -22.93
CA ASP A 844 -1.86 -10.14 -22.44
C ASP A 844 -0.81 -10.08 -21.30
N LEU A 845 -0.92 -9.07 -20.43
CA LEU A 845 -0.08 -8.90 -19.22
C LEU A 845 -0.91 -8.99 -17.93
N ALA A 846 -1.98 -9.79 -17.94
CA ALA A 846 -2.91 -9.92 -16.81
C ALA A 846 -2.28 -10.50 -15.53
N ASP A 847 -1.16 -11.23 -15.66
CA ASP A 847 -0.46 -11.86 -14.53
C ASP A 847 0.35 -10.88 -13.67
N ILE A 848 0.52 -9.63 -14.12
CA ILE A 848 1.17 -8.58 -13.32
C ILE A 848 0.29 -8.31 -12.09
N LYS A 849 0.89 -8.37 -10.90
CA LYS A 849 0.17 -8.01 -9.68
C LYS A 849 -0.09 -6.51 -9.68
N VAL A 850 -1.36 -6.12 -9.68
CA VAL A 850 -1.82 -4.74 -9.46
C VAL A 850 -2.67 -4.71 -8.19
N GLY A 851 -2.49 -3.72 -7.32
CA GLY A 851 -3.22 -3.65 -6.04
C GLY A 851 -2.92 -2.39 -5.23
N THR A 852 -3.58 -2.26 -4.08
CA THR A 852 -3.33 -1.14 -3.16
C THR A 852 -2.08 -1.36 -2.31
N VAL A 853 -1.61 -0.30 -1.63
CA VAL A 853 -0.43 -0.38 -0.75
C VAL A 853 -0.64 -1.46 0.33
N GLU A 854 -1.86 -1.57 0.86
CA GLU A 854 -2.23 -2.57 1.87
C GLU A 854 -2.10 -4.02 1.34
N GLU A 855 -2.46 -4.28 0.07
CA GLU A 855 -2.30 -5.61 -0.54
C GLU A 855 -0.82 -6.01 -0.74
N PHE A 856 0.06 -5.03 -0.92
CA PHE A 856 1.49 -5.24 -1.16
C PHE A 856 2.33 -5.35 0.12
N GLN A 857 1.72 -5.17 1.29
CA GLN A 857 2.43 -5.29 2.55
C GLN A 857 2.95 -6.73 2.76
N GLY A 858 4.23 -6.84 3.13
CA GLY A 858 4.92 -8.14 3.27
C GLY A 858 5.39 -8.76 1.95
N GLN A 859 4.92 -8.28 0.79
CA GLN A 859 5.37 -8.72 -0.52
C GLN A 859 6.58 -7.92 -1.01
N GLU A 860 7.25 -8.42 -2.04
CA GLU A 860 8.42 -7.79 -2.67
C GLU A 860 8.52 -8.23 -4.13
N TYR A 861 8.94 -7.31 -4.99
CA TYR A 861 9.01 -7.53 -6.44
C TYR A 861 10.32 -6.97 -7.00
N THR A 862 10.80 -7.54 -8.10
CA THR A 862 11.99 -7.05 -8.79
C THR A 862 11.78 -5.60 -9.25
N VAL A 863 10.62 -5.32 -9.82
CA VAL A 863 10.20 -3.97 -10.25
C VAL A 863 8.90 -3.57 -9.55
N ILE A 864 8.86 -2.33 -9.07
CA ILE A 864 7.64 -1.70 -8.58
C ILE A 864 7.34 -0.45 -9.38
N ILE A 865 6.09 -0.33 -9.81
CA ILE A 865 5.54 0.89 -10.42
C ILE A 865 4.49 1.45 -9.47
N LEU A 866 4.65 2.70 -9.04
CA LEU A 866 3.72 3.41 -8.17
C LEU A 866 2.97 4.47 -8.98
N SER A 867 1.64 4.37 -9.07
CA SER A 867 0.77 5.44 -9.61
C SER A 867 0.14 6.20 -8.46
N THR A 868 0.23 7.53 -8.49
CA THR A 868 -0.25 8.40 -7.39
C THR A 868 -1.66 8.94 -7.61
N VAL A 869 -2.13 8.98 -8.86
CA VAL A 869 -3.48 9.34 -9.33
C VAL A 869 -3.83 10.82 -9.19
N ARG A 870 -3.56 11.42 -8.04
CA ARG A 870 -4.04 12.78 -7.72
C ARG A 870 -3.36 13.83 -8.58
N SER A 871 -4.16 14.68 -9.21
CA SER A 871 -3.70 15.70 -10.17
C SER A 871 -4.46 17.03 -10.05
N GLN A 872 -5.29 17.22 -9.01
CA GLN A 872 -5.98 18.50 -8.80
C GLN A 872 -5.05 19.55 -8.14
N GLU A 873 -4.76 20.64 -8.87
CA GLU A 873 -3.79 21.68 -8.49
C GLU A 873 -4.39 22.88 -7.73
N GLY A 874 -5.70 22.91 -7.49
CA GLY A 874 -6.40 24.08 -6.92
C GLY A 874 -6.11 24.41 -5.44
N LEU A 875 -6.05 25.71 -5.12
CA LEU A 875 -6.04 26.25 -3.76
C LEU A 875 -7.47 26.27 -3.17
N PHE A 876 -7.92 25.17 -2.57
CA PHE A 876 -9.08 25.22 -1.67
C PHE A 876 -8.63 24.89 -0.25
N GLY A 877 -8.42 25.95 0.56
CA GLY A 877 -8.57 26.06 2.01
C GLY A 877 -7.90 25.08 2.98
N ASP A 878 -7.56 23.86 2.59
CA ASP A 878 -7.01 22.83 3.47
C ASP A 878 -6.26 21.78 2.60
N ASP A 879 -4.95 21.98 2.43
CA ASP A 879 -4.06 21.17 1.57
C ASP A 879 -4.12 19.67 1.86
N ARG A 880 -4.58 19.27 3.05
CA ARG A 880 -4.79 17.87 3.46
C ARG A 880 -5.90 17.16 2.67
N TYR A 881 -6.90 17.87 2.16
CA TYR A 881 -7.97 17.26 1.36
C TYR A 881 -7.55 16.96 -0.09
N CYS A 882 -6.56 17.69 -0.62
CA CYS A 882 -6.13 17.55 -2.02
C CYS A 882 -5.37 16.23 -2.27
N LEU A 883 -4.58 15.75 -1.31
CA LEU A 883 -3.81 14.50 -1.44
C LEU A 883 -4.49 13.29 -0.79
N GLY A 884 -5.37 13.52 0.20
CA GLY A 884 -6.12 12.47 0.88
C GLY A 884 -5.21 11.36 1.42
N PHE A 885 -5.41 10.14 0.92
CA PHE A 885 -4.73 8.91 1.38
C PHE A 885 -3.20 8.91 1.16
N LEU A 886 -2.68 9.78 0.28
CA LEU A 886 -1.25 9.92 -0.03
C LEU A 886 -0.43 10.58 1.10
N THR A 887 -1.07 11.35 1.98
CA THR A 887 -0.41 12.10 3.08
C THR A 887 0.10 11.20 4.21
N ASN A 888 -0.15 9.90 4.16
CA ASN A 888 0.25 8.97 5.21
C ASN A 888 1.72 8.53 5.01
N PRO A 889 2.65 8.93 5.90
CA PRO A 889 4.07 8.60 5.75
C PRO A 889 4.36 7.09 5.81
N LYS A 890 3.54 6.33 6.54
CA LYS A 890 3.68 4.87 6.64
C LYS A 890 3.32 4.18 5.33
N ARG A 891 2.28 4.66 4.62
CA ARG A 891 1.93 4.16 3.28
C ARG A 891 3.03 4.45 2.28
N PHE A 892 3.54 5.69 2.30
CA PHE A 892 4.66 6.09 1.45
C PHE A 892 5.87 5.17 1.66
N ASN A 893 6.28 4.96 2.92
CA ASN A 893 7.38 4.07 3.28
C ASN A 893 7.17 2.64 2.77
N VAL A 894 5.98 2.06 2.93
CA VAL A 894 5.68 0.73 2.38
C VAL A 894 5.80 0.71 0.86
N ALA A 895 5.18 1.66 0.16
CA ALA A 895 5.13 1.73 -1.30
C ALA A 895 6.53 1.79 -1.93
N ILE A 896 7.42 2.64 -1.43
CA ILE A 896 8.77 2.81 -2.01
C ILE A 896 9.78 1.72 -1.59
N THR A 897 9.45 0.87 -0.60
CA THR A 897 10.34 -0.18 -0.08
C THR A 897 9.97 -1.60 -0.55
N ARG A 898 9.11 -1.71 -1.56
CA ARG A 898 8.72 -3.00 -2.17
C ARG A 898 9.68 -3.47 -3.27
N ALA A 899 10.40 -2.55 -3.91
CA ALA A 899 11.27 -2.85 -5.06
C ALA A 899 12.61 -3.46 -4.66
N LYS A 900 13.07 -4.47 -5.40
CA LYS A 900 14.44 -5.01 -5.29
C LYS A 900 15.41 -4.27 -6.21
N ALA A 901 15.07 -4.12 -7.48
CA ALA A 901 15.99 -3.70 -8.53
C ALA A 901 15.59 -2.43 -9.28
N LEU A 902 14.31 -2.05 -9.31
CA LEU A 902 13.85 -0.83 -9.98
C LEU A 902 12.55 -0.28 -9.34
N LEU A 903 12.52 1.02 -9.08
CA LEU A 903 11.32 1.75 -8.69
C LEU A 903 10.96 2.77 -9.78
N ILE A 904 9.72 2.74 -10.26
CA ILE A 904 9.16 3.75 -11.16
C ILE A 904 7.99 4.42 -10.43
N VAL A 905 7.99 5.74 -10.34
CA VAL A 905 6.90 6.51 -9.76
C VAL A 905 6.28 7.35 -10.86
N VAL A 906 4.96 7.29 -11.00
CA VAL A 906 4.17 8.02 -11.99
C VAL A 906 3.17 8.91 -11.24
N GLY A 907 3.22 10.22 -11.45
CA GLY A 907 2.37 11.14 -10.72
C GLY A 907 2.55 12.61 -11.06
N ASN A 908 1.64 13.46 -10.59
CA ASN A 908 1.71 14.91 -10.82
C ASN A 908 2.65 15.58 -9.78
N PRO A 909 3.80 16.14 -10.20
CA PRO A 909 4.75 16.77 -9.28
C PRO A 909 4.17 18.01 -8.57
N HIS A 910 3.26 18.76 -9.21
CA HIS A 910 2.66 19.99 -8.66
C HIS A 910 1.71 19.71 -7.48
N VAL A 911 1.15 18.50 -7.43
CA VAL A 911 0.31 18.06 -6.30
C VAL A 911 1.17 17.38 -5.24
N LEU A 912 2.12 16.54 -5.67
CA LEU A 912 2.95 15.73 -4.78
C LEU A 912 3.98 16.52 -3.98
N VAL A 913 4.44 17.68 -4.47
CA VAL A 913 5.36 18.57 -3.74
C VAL A 913 4.79 19.07 -2.41
N LYS A 914 3.45 19.09 -2.27
CA LYS A 914 2.77 19.51 -1.03
C LYS A 914 2.92 18.52 0.11
N ASP A 915 3.24 17.25 -0.17
CA ASP A 915 3.52 16.25 0.87
C ASP A 915 5.02 16.19 1.19
N PRO A 916 5.46 16.24 2.47
CA PRO A 916 6.87 16.23 2.82
C PRO A 916 7.66 15.01 2.34
N CYS A 917 7.03 13.82 2.31
CA CYS A 917 7.71 12.59 1.90
C CYS A 917 7.87 12.52 0.38
N PHE A 918 6.83 12.86 -0.37
CA PHE A 918 6.89 12.95 -1.82
C PHE A 918 7.76 14.11 -2.30
N CYS A 919 7.76 15.25 -1.60
CA CYS A 919 8.68 16.35 -1.85
C CYS A 919 10.13 15.88 -1.73
N ALA A 920 10.49 15.20 -0.63
CA ALA A 920 11.82 14.64 -0.46
C ALA A 920 12.18 13.60 -1.55
N LEU A 921 11.21 12.86 -2.09
CA LEU A 921 11.42 11.94 -3.22
C LEU A 921 11.64 12.69 -4.54
N LEU A 922 10.90 13.77 -4.79
CA LEU A 922 11.07 14.65 -5.94
C LEU A 922 12.46 15.31 -5.91
N GLU A 923 12.84 15.92 -4.79
CA GLU A 923 14.18 16.48 -4.59
C GLU A 923 15.27 15.43 -4.83
N TYR A 924 15.12 14.23 -4.24
CA TYR A 924 16.06 13.13 -4.44
C TYR A 924 16.14 12.69 -5.91
N SER A 925 15.02 12.70 -6.64
CA SER A 925 14.96 12.34 -8.05
C SER A 925 15.63 13.40 -8.94
N LEU A 926 15.47 14.69 -8.61
CA LEU A 926 16.06 15.81 -9.33
C LEU A 926 17.58 15.87 -9.13
N MET A 927 18.05 15.82 -7.87
CA MET A 927 19.48 15.82 -7.54
C MET A 927 20.25 14.69 -8.23
N ASN A 928 19.59 13.55 -8.46
CA ASN A 928 20.20 12.38 -9.11
C ASN A 928 19.97 12.32 -10.63
N ARG A 929 19.28 13.30 -11.22
CA ARG A 929 18.92 13.39 -12.64
C ARG A 929 18.10 12.20 -13.16
N VAL A 930 17.12 11.76 -12.36
CA VAL A 930 16.23 10.63 -12.69
C VAL A 930 14.75 11.01 -12.81
N TYR A 931 14.46 12.30 -12.84
CA TYR A 931 13.15 12.84 -13.17
C TYR A 931 12.97 12.96 -14.70
N VAL A 932 11.79 12.59 -15.20
CA VAL A 932 11.32 12.75 -16.58
C VAL A 932 9.84 13.15 -16.59
N GLY A 933 9.31 13.61 -17.74
CA GLY A 933 7.89 13.93 -17.89
C GLY A 933 7.61 15.44 -17.98
N CYS A 934 6.51 15.88 -17.36
CA CYS A 934 6.02 17.26 -17.37
C CYS A 934 6.93 18.25 -16.64
N ASP A 935 6.58 19.54 -16.69
CA ASP A 935 7.25 20.61 -15.98
C ASP A 935 7.25 20.45 -14.45
N LEU A 936 8.23 21.11 -13.82
CA LEU A 936 8.37 21.11 -12.37
C LEU A 936 7.57 22.26 -11.75
N PRO A 937 7.10 22.08 -10.51
CA PRO A 937 6.54 23.17 -9.73
C PRO A 937 7.63 24.20 -9.38
N SER A 938 7.24 25.47 -9.24
CA SER A 938 8.14 26.60 -9.03
C SER A 938 8.99 26.48 -7.77
N GLU A 939 8.51 25.75 -6.76
CA GLU A 939 9.25 25.45 -5.53
C GLU A 939 10.51 24.61 -5.79
N LEU A 940 10.52 23.79 -6.84
CA LEU A 940 11.60 22.85 -7.17
C LEU A 940 12.52 23.35 -8.29
N GLU A 941 12.18 24.44 -8.97
CA GLU A 941 12.98 25.01 -10.06
C GLU A 941 14.41 25.39 -9.63
N ARG A 942 14.60 25.78 -8.36
CA ARG A 942 15.91 26.19 -7.81
C ARG A 942 16.91 25.06 -7.61
N LEU A 943 16.45 23.80 -7.65
CA LEU A 943 17.30 22.61 -7.48
C LEU A 943 17.83 22.09 -8.83
N GLN A 944 17.47 22.76 -9.92
CA GLN A 944 18.10 22.60 -11.24
C GLN A 944 19.44 23.32 -11.26
#